data_AF-A0A954EU57-F1
#
_entry.id   AF-A0A954EU57-F1
#
_cell.length_a   1.000
_cell.length_b   1.000
_cell.length_c   1.000
_cell.angle_alpha   90.00
_cell.angle_beta   90.00
_cell.angle_gamma   90.00
#
_symmetry.space_group_name_H-M   'P 1'
#
loop_
_entity.id
_entity.type
_entity.pdbx_description
1 polymer ?
#
loop_
_entity_poly.entity_id
_entity_poly.type
_entity_poly.pdbx_seq_one_letter_code
_entity_poly.pdbx_strand_id
1 'polypeptide(L)'
;IADNYYGYCKKEVKTQISYAANLMGGAEEEHAGGALVFPSWNLGDSFQFNSRRYNGATFEDVVERYGSLMDIHSDGYGVDRRFPNVYYIPEDAKADMRAQNLTWERNGGVSELPLRPGNVYMGPSGYRVRMDKHPSAPTWRLIGTSGEGTFCHKPCTVSGGGKSEISKSLVDYMEYGTIFVSDFEEDMALVREIFETDFSKRWTPEALEKQNYGDFPSRPILSPKRSLGSVIKLLTPSDEYNEDYNAWLSRIPSHLYAMMFIIKRFYRPEWGDDWQSHFSVDYVNGTPGHELKLHDRKLVGTFLRVGYTKGQQWRLFKVRQDFAAAFKVQTEDDITASAVVPARDVLGMADYLQDYSVPEAYKFAENCEYRLFQRPDEAIHRGFDKQAEADLARMDVNFISNFEPLSRKQVLEMTAKVVDFDAFTPPMQELLRSVEKGESGYIVCSANPRRVDGVPTKNPRYLQDRPDMADPLDRYVAELGARFYRKAKLGDPVPLPVNAVLSGRRNNPPEKDKGIRSLAVYNPIHYQELPELFMDYICSLTGKSPSTTAAGSEGALTKGPFNALRPTADLNTALVSMILTGLPGFSSAAGHVGPNCRFDHDISLLVPEIWCRLSPEERDPKYMLKHGLLEPVLDQTLPDGTVVPARRLGYRITSRFTRRYFGRVFDNPDTVFDEAILRPETQDLDAFLDGVQYIMEAYQRVAQRYFDDGAMEEACPPLRILLHIMAHGHYEGKDERDPGIRQMFTRDALLSSDWYRARLTTQQRREIARWHRHRDSVSAYLEKDSSSDPSFTSILRKRLDVASQMLTLVSSDEYLDQLQGGLGADPLGETNP
;
A
#
# COMPACT_ATOMS: atom_id res chain seq x y z
N ILE A 1 33.88 -1.74 -7.88
CA ILE A 1 33.09 -0.68 -8.55
C ILE A 1 34.05 0.22 -9.32
N ALA A 2 33.95 0.32 -10.66
CA ALA A 2 34.85 1.10 -11.52
C ALA A 2 34.22 2.45 -11.98
N ASP A 3 33.33 3.00 -11.16
CA ASP A 3 32.65 4.28 -11.35
C ASP A 3 32.40 4.89 -9.95
N ASN A 4 32.26 6.21 -9.86
CA ASN A 4 32.09 6.93 -8.59
C ASN A 4 30.68 7.50 -8.37
N TYR A 5 29.72 7.21 -9.25
CA TYR A 5 28.33 7.58 -9.02
C TYR A 5 27.77 6.83 -7.80
N TYR A 6 27.26 7.60 -6.85
CA TYR A 6 26.81 7.15 -5.53
C TYR A 6 25.75 6.04 -5.55
N GLY A 7 24.96 5.94 -6.63
CA GLY A 7 24.00 4.86 -6.79
C GLY A 7 24.64 3.48 -6.81
N TYR A 8 25.87 3.35 -7.33
CA TYR A 8 26.61 2.08 -7.31
C TYR A 8 27.02 1.69 -5.89
N CYS A 9 27.48 2.64 -5.06
CA CYS A 9 27.79 2.38 -3.66
C CYS A 9 26.55 1.87 -2.90
N LYS A 10 25.40 2.53 -3.08
CA LYS A 10 24.13 2.11 -2.48
C LYS A 10 23.77 0.66 -2.87
N LYS A 11 23.82 0.35 -4.17
CA LYS A 11 23.38 -0.95 -4.70
C LYS A 11 24.40 -2.07 -4.47
N GLU A 12 25.68 -1.75 -4.28
CA GLU A 12 26.67 -2.73 -3.84
C GLU A 12 26.40 -3.17 -2.39
N VAL A 13 26.04 -2.24 -1.50
CA VAL A 13 25.59 -2.59 -0.13
C VAL A 13 24.36 -3.49 -0.19
N LYS A 14 23.36 -3.16 -1.04
CA LYS A 14 22.20 -4.03 -1.30
C LYS A 14 22.63 -5.45 -1.69
N THR A 15 23.58 -5.56 -2.62
CA THR A 15 24.11 -6.83 -3.11
C THR A 15 24.80 -7.63 -2.00
N GLN A 16 25.56 -6.97 -1.13
CA GLN A 16 26.22 -7.62 0.01
C GLN A 16 25.23 -8.06 1.09
N ILE A 17 24.17 -7.29 1.34
CA ILE A 17 23.07 -7.70 2.24
C ILE A 17 22.36 -8.92 1.64
N SER A 18 22.08 -8.92 0.33
CA SER A 18 21.48 -10.07 -0.37
C SER A 18 22.37 -11.31 -0.27
N TYR A 19 23.68 -11.15 -0.47
CA TYR A 19 24.65 -12.22 -0.27
C TYR A 19 24.60 -12.75 1.16
N ALA A 20 24.64 -11.87 2.16
CA ALA A 20 24.59 -12.25 3.57
C ALA A 20 23.29 -12.99 3.94
N ALA A 21 22.14 -12.52 3.47
CA ALA A 21 20.85 -13.16 3.71
C ALA A 21 20.81 -14.60 3.16
N ASN A 22 21.28 -14.79 1.92
CA ASN A 22 21.35 -16.12 1.28
C ASN A 22 22.29 -17.10 2.02
N LEU A 23 23.45 -16.63 2.47
CA LEU A 23 24.40 -17.48 3.20
C LEU A 23 23.96 -17.74 4.65
N MET A 24 23.35 -16.76 5.30
CA MET A 24 22.89 -16.90 6.69
C MET A 24 21.68 -17.83 6.79
N GLY A 25 20.76 -17.75 5.82
CA GLY A 25 19.43 -18.35 5.92
C GLY A 25 18.56 -17.64 6.96
N GLY A 26 17.28 -17.99 7.01
CA GLY A 26 16.29 -17.39 7.91
C GLY A 26 15.87 -15.95 7.56
N ALA A 27 16.39 -15.38 6.47
CA ALA A 27 16.09 -14.02 6.04
C ALA A 27 16.05 -13.88 4.52
N GLU A 28 15.39 -12.82 4.04
CA GLU A 28 15.39 -12.37 2.66
C GLU A 28 15.95 -10.95 2.58
N GLU A 29 16.64 -10.63 1.49
CA GLU A 29 16.85 -9.24 1.06
C GLU A 29 15.89 -8.98 -0.10
N GLU A 30 15.15 -7.89 -0.05
CA GLU A 30 14.10 -7.59 -1.02
C GLU A 30 14.25 -6.20 -1.62
N HIS A 31 13.97 -6.12 -2.92
CA HIS A 31 13.77 -4.84 -3.61
C HIS A 31 12.28 -4.47 -3.54
N ALA A 32 11.89 -3.92 -2.39
CA ALA A 32 10.50 -3.71 -2.03
C ALA A 32 10.26 -2.33 -1.41
N GLY A 33 9.05 -1.79 -1.66
CA GLY A 33 8.51 -0.64 -0.95
C GLY A 33 7.36 -1.08 -0.05
N GLY A 34 6.99 -0.26 0.93
CA GLY A 34 6.02 -0.69 1.92
C GLY A 34 5.53 0.41 2.82
N ALA A 35 4.29 0.26 3.30
CA ALA A 35 3.72 1.16 4.29
C ALA A 35 2.73 0.42 5.20
N LEU A 36 2.69 0.86 6.46
CA LEU A 36 1.59 0.60 7.37
C LEU A 36 0.49 1.63 7.11
N VAL A 37 -0.66 1.15 6.63
CA VAL A 37 -1.73 2.00 6.08
C VAL A 37 -2.98 1.92 6.96
N PHE A 38 -3.42 3.05 7.49
CA PHE A 38 -4.58 3.16 8.38
C PHE A 38 -5.74 3.86 7.68
N PRO A 39 -6.91 3.20 7.57
CA PRO A 39 -8.07 3.84 6.97
C PRO A 39 -8.46 5.07 7.79
N SER A 40 -8.77 6.15 7.07
CA SER A 40 -9.17 7.43 7.65
C SER A 40 -10.47 7.93 7.05
N TRP A 41 -11.17 8.78 7.81
CA TRP A 41 -12.49 9.29 7.49
C TRP A 41 -12.61 10.77 7.79
N ASN A 42 -13.38 11.47 6.95
CA ASN A 42 -13.85 12.82 7.24
C ASN A 42 -15.15 12.72 8.06
N LEU A 43 -15.02 13.00 9.35
CA LEU A 43 -16.10 12.87 10.33
C LEU A 43 -17.05 14.07 10.31
N GLY A 44 -16.68 15.16 9.64
CA GLY A 44 -17.47 16.39 9.53
C GLY A 44 -17.29 17.29 10.76
N ASP A 45 -18.40 17.87 11.22
CA ASP A 45 -18.39 18.86 12.31
C ASP A 45 -18.44 18.23 13.71
N SER A 46 -18.94 17.00 13.87
CA SER A 46 -19.10 16.36 15.18
C SER A 46 -18.89 14.85 15.12
N PHE A 47 -18.27 14.27 16.15
CA PHE A 47 -18.05 12.83 16.24
C PHE A 47 -18.16 12.34 17.68
N GLN A 48 -18.82 11.19 17.86
CA GLN A 48 -18.98 10.52 19.14
C GLN A 48 -18.08 9.28 19.16
N PHE A 49 -17.11 9.23 20.06
CA PHE A 49 -16.31 8.03 20.27
C PHE A 49 -17.19 6.89 20.81
N ASN A 50 -16.82 5.66 20.46
CA ASN A 50 -17.47 4.45 20.97
C ASN A 50 -16.44 3.31 21.06
N SER A 51 -15.44 3.47 21.91
CA SER A 51 -14.34 2.49 22.00
C SER A 51 -14.80 1.11 22.49
N ARG A 52 -15.79 1.09 23.40
CA ARG A 52 -16.39 -0.14 23.93
C ARG A 52 -16.94 -1.05 22.82
N ARG A 53 -17.50 -0.49 21.74
CA ARG A 53 -17.98 -1.28 20.60
C ARG A 53 -16.85 -2.01 19.84
N TYR A 54 -15.64 -1.46 19.81
CA TYR A 54 -14.57 -1.96 18.94
C TYR A 54 -13.62 -2.92 19.63
N ASN A 55 -13.24 -2.68 20.89
CA ASN A 55 -12.34 -3.56 21.65
C ASN A 55 -12.76 -3.78 23.11
N GLY A 56 -13.89 -3.21 23.53
CA GLY A 56 -14.41 -3.28 24.90
C GLY A 56 -13.73 -2.36 25.90
N ALA A 57 -12.70 -1.60 25.51
CA ALA A 57 -11.87 -0.85 26.45
C ALA A 57 -12.46 0.50 26.88
N THR A 58 -12.15 0.91 28.11
CA THR A 58 -12.44 2.24 28.69
C THR A 58 -11.16 3.05 28.96
N PHE A 59 -11.31 4.32 29.32
CA PHE A 59 -10.17 5.14 29.74
C PHE A 59 -9.51 4.60 31.02
N GLU A 60 -10.27 4.03 31.96
CA GLU A 60 -9.71 3.36 33.14
C GLU A 60 -8.80 2.19 32.75
N ASP A 61 -9.19 1.37 31.78
CA ASP A 61 -8.35 0.26 31.28
C ASP A 61 -7.03 0.78 30.69
N VAL A 62 -7.09 1.92 29.98
CA VAL A 62 -5.91 2.59 29.41
C VAL A 62 -5.00 3.12 30.52
N VAL A 63 -5.56 3.76 31.54
CA VAL A 63 -4.80 4.26 32.70
C VAL A 63 -4.16 3.11 33.47
N GLU A 64 -4.88 2.02 33.70
CA GLU A 64 -4.35 0.85 34.40
C GLU A 64 -3.16 0.25 33.66
N ARG A 65 -3.24 0.10 32.32
CA ARG A 65 -2.19 -0.53 31.52
C ARG A 65 -1.03 0.39 31.14
N TYR A 66 -1.32 1.68 30.94
CA TYR A 66 -0.40 2.61 30.27
C TYR A 66 -0.24 3.94 31.01
N GLY A 67 -0.76 4.07 32.24
CA GLY A 67 -0.73 5.32 33.01
C GLY A 67 0.67 5.90 33.23
N SER A 68 1.73 5.10 33.15
CA SER A 68 3.12 5.59 33.22
C SER A 68 3.55 6.42 32.01
N LEU A 69 2.87 6.28 30.86
CA LEU A 69 3.13 7.06 29.65
C LEU A 69 2.53 8.47 29.70
N MET A 70 1.60 8.73 30.62
CA MET A 70 0.79 9.93 30.59
C MET A 70 0.74 10.69 31.91
N ASP A 71 0.56 11.99 31.82
CA ASP A 71 0.13 12.82 32.92
C ASP A 71 -1.40 12.79 32.99
N ILE A 72 -1.91 12.16 34.04
CA ILE A 72 -3.35 11.87 34.21
C ILE A 72 -4.02 13.06 34.89
N HIS A 73 -5.12 13.53 34.31
CA HIS A 73 -5.92 14.63 34.82
C HIS A 73 -7.21 14.12 35.49
N SER A 74 -7.59 14.79 36.59
CA SER A 74 -8.80 14.46 37.37
C SER A 74 -10.09 14.50 36.55
N ASP A 75 -10.10 15.29 35.48
CA ASP A 75 -11.25 15.50 34.62
C ASP A 75 -11.51 14.32 33.66
N GLY A 76 -10.64 13.30 33.69
CA GLY A 76 -10.82 12.04 32.96
C GLY A 76 -10.11 11.99 31.61
N TYR A 77 -8.93 12.58 31.49
CA TYR A 77 -8.07 12.46 30.30
C TYR A 77 -6.60 12.36 30.71
N GLY A 78 -5.73 11.94 29.79
CA GLY A 78 -4.29 11.90 29.96
C GLY A 78 -3.57 12.68 28.86
N VAL A 79 -2.42 13.27 29.16
CA VAL A 79 -1.52 13.87 28.17
C VAL A 79 -0.27 13.03 28.07
N ASP A 80 0.16 12.69 26.87
CA ASP A 80 1.36 11.90 26.69
C ASP A 80 2.62 12.67 27.14
N ARG A 81 3.47 11.99 27.91
CA ARG A 81 4.70 12.58 28.46
C ARG A 81 5.79 12.80 27.43
N ARG A 82 5.80 12.02 26.34
CA ARG A 82 6.80 12.13 25.28
C ARG A 82 6.35 13.13 24.21
N PHE A 83 5.06 13.14 23.89
CA PHE A 83 4.46 14.02 22.88
C PHE A 83 3.28 14.79 23.47
N PRO A 84 3.50 16.01 24.01
CA PRO A 84 2.46 16.79 24.70
C PRO A 84 1.23 17.15 23.86
N ASN A 85 1.29 16.95 22.55
CA ASN A 85 0.18 17.11 21.62
C ASN A 85 -0.68 15.85 21.44
N VAL A 86 -0.36 14.74 22.12
CA VAL A 86 -1.15 13.50 22.16
C VAL A 86 -1.96 13.43 23.44
N TYR A 87 -3.28 13.30 23.30
CA TYR A 87 -4.24 13.26 24.39
C TYR A 87 -4.99 11.92 24.40
N TYR A 88 -5.03 11.27 25.55
CA TYR A 88 -5.82 10.08 25.81
C TYR A 88 -7.16 10.49 26.40
N ILE A 89 -8.26 10.18 25.73
CA ILE A 89 -9.61 10.64 26.08
C ILE A 89 -10.55 9.47 26.39
N PRO A 90 -11.70 9.71 27.02
CA PRO A 90 -12.70 8.67 27.30
C PRO A 90 -13.28 7.98 26.08
N GLU A 91 -13.74 6.75 26.30
CA GLU A 91 -14.36 5.87 25.29
C GLU A 91 -15.59 6.46 24.58
N ASP A 92 -16.21 7.45 25.20
CA ASP A 92 -17.45 8.13 24.82
C ASP A 92 -17.29 9.65 24.79
N ALA A 93 -16.06 10.15 24.61
CA ALA A 93 -15.85 11.56 24.32
C ALA A 93 -16.59 11.98 23.03
N LYS A 94 -17.12 13.20 23.02
CA LYS A 94 -17.73 13.82 21.85
C LYS A 94 -16.86 14.97 21.38
N ALA A 95 -16.32 14.88 20.17
CA ALA A 95 -15.63 16.00 19.52
C ALA A 95 -16.63 16.87 18.74
N ASP A 96 -16.55 18.19 18.90
CA ASP A 96 -17.40 19.17 18.23
C ASP A 96 -16.56 20.34 17.67
N MET A 97 -16.61 20.52 16.35
CA MET A 97 -15.88 21.56 15.62
C MET A 97 -16.48 22.95 15.79
N ARG A 98 -17.78 23.06 16.07
CA ARG A 98 -18.46 24.34 16.21
C ARG A 98 -18.18 24.93 17.59
N ALA A 99 -18.27 24.09 18.61
CA ALA A 99 -17.87 24.46 19.97
C ALA A 99 -16.34 24.45 20.16
N GLN A 100 -15.59 23.78 19.26
CA GLN A 100 -14.14 23.60 19.33
C GLN A 100 -13.67 22.92 20.62
N ASN A 101 -14.39 21.88 21.03
CA ASN A 101 -14.10 21.13 22.23
C ASN A 101 -14.35 19.63 22.07
N LEU A 102 -13.84 18.87 23.03
CA LEU A 102 -14.22 17.50 23.33
C LEU A 102 -14.93 17.50 24.68
N THR A 103 -16.06 16.81 24.78
CA THR A 103 -16.87 16.74 26.02
C THR A 103 -17.21 15.30 26.38
N TRP A 104 -17.27 15.00 27.67
CA TRP A 104 -17.74 13.71 28.21
C TRP A 104 -18.30 13.89 29.62
N GLU A 105 -19.02 12.88 30.12
CA GLU A 105 -19.50 12.89 31.51
C GLU A 105 -18.43 12.33 32.46
N ARG A 106 -18.18 13.02 33.57
CA ARG A 106 -17.27 12.57 34.63
C ARG A 106 -17.77 13.05 35.98
N ASN A 107 -17.80 12.17 36.99
CA ASN A 107 -18.17 12.49 38.37
C ASN A 107 -19.52 13.25 38.51
N GLY A 108 -20.48 12.98 37.64
CA GLY A 108 -21.79 13.66 37.64
C GLY A 108 -21.80 15.07 37.04
N GLY A 109 -20.70 15.51 36.41
CA GLY A 109 -20.60 16.75 35.64
C GLY A 109 -20.12 16.50 34.20
N VAL A 110 -20.12 17.55 33.39
CA VAL A 110 -19.55 17.52 32.03
C VAL A 110 -18.12 18.03 32.10
N SER A 111 -17.17 17.18 31.72
CA SER A 111 -15.77 17.56 31.48
C SER A 111 -15.60 18.07 30.06
N GLU A 112 -14.63 18.96 29.86
CA GLU A 112 -14.34 19.57 28.57
C GLU A 112 -12.83 19.70 28.33
N LEU A 113 -12.41 19.48 27.08
CA LEU A 113 -11.05 19.71 26.61
C LEU A 113 -11.07 20.48 25.28
N PRO A 114 -10.27 21.54 25.09
CA PRO A 114 -10.22 22.26 23.83
C PRO A 114 -9.77 21.36 22.66
N LEU A 115 -10.47 21.44 21.53
CA LEU A 115 -10.10 20.81 20.26
C LEU A 115 -9.18 21.76 19.48
N ARG A 116 -7.94 21.36 19.23
CA ARG A 116 -6.92 22.22 18.62
C ARG A 116 -6.23 21.55 17.41
N PRO A 117 -5.81 22.32 16.40
CA PRO A 117 -4.98 21.81 15.31
C PRO A 117 -3.61 21.37 15.84
N GLY A 118 -3.02 20.35 15.20
CA GLY A 118 -1.72 19.78 15.59
C GLY A 118 -1.78 18.77 16.75
N ASN A 119 -2.93 18.63 17.40
CA ASN A 119 -3.15 17.65 18.46
C ASN A 119 -3.79 16.36 17.92
N VAL A 120 -3.46 15.23 18.58
CA VAL A 120 -4.03 13.90 18.33
C VAL A 120 -4.83 13.49 19.57
N TYR A 121 -6.12 13.23 19.41
CA TYR A 121 -7.00 12.77 20.48
C TYR A 121 -7.32 11.29 20.27
N MET A 122 -6.80 10.42 21.14
CA MET A 122 -6.88 8.96 21.02
C MET A 122 -7.82 8.39 22.08
N GLY A 123 -8.82 7.63 21.64
CA GLY A 123 -9.69 6.86 22.52
C GLY A 123 -9.11 5.49 22.89
N PRO A 124 -9.70 4.76 23.85
CA PRO A 124 -9.24 3.44 24.30
C PRO A 124 -9.17 2.34 23.24
N SER A 125 -9.87 2.50 22.11
CA SER A 125 -9.76 1.60 20.96
C SER A 125 -8.53 1.85 20.08
N GLY A 126 -7.70 2.84 20.42
CA GLY A 126 -6.62 3.34 19.56
C GLY A 126 -7.12 4.22 18.40
N TYR A 127 -8.44 4.35 18.23
CA TYR A 127 -9.01 5.27 17.24
C TYR A 127 -8.64 6.71 17.61
N ARG A 128 -8.18 7.45 16.61
CA ARG A 128 -7.68 8.82 16.80
C ARG A 128 -8.48 9.83 15.99
N VAL A 129 -8.65 11.01 16.55
CA VAL A 129 -9.28 12.17 15.90
C VAL A 129 -8.32 13.35 15.92
N ARG A 130 -8.26 14.09 14.81
CA ARG A 130 -7.52 15.35 14.68
C ARG A 130 -8.38 16.41 14.01
N MET A 131 -8.09 17.68 14.32
CA MET A 131 -8.69 18.83 13.65
C MET A 131 -7.80 19.24 12.47
N ASP A 132 -8.36 19.26 11.26
CA ASP A 132 -7.64 19.51 10.02
C ASP A 132 -8.30 20.63 9.20
N LYS A 133 -7.49 21.50 8.60
CA LYS A 133 -7.98 22.58 7.74
C LYS A 133 -8.25 22.01 6.35
N HIS A 134 -9.40 22.33 5.77
CA HIS A 134 -9.68 21.92 4.40
C HIS A 134 -8.69 22.62 3.44
N PRO A 135 -8.00 21.89 2.54
CA PRO A 135 -6.94 22.49 1.72
C PRO A 135 -7.40 23.63 0.82
N SER A 136 -8.60 23.49 0.24
CA SER A 136 -9.15 24.48 -0.71
C SER A 136 -10.43 25.18 -0.25
N ALA A 137 -10.78 25.10 1.03
CA ALA A 137 -11.99 25.75 1.54
C ALA A 137 -11.70 26.41 2.89
N PRO A 138 -12.34 27.54 3.25
CA PRO A 138 -12.17 28.21 4.53
C PRO A 138 -12.89 27.46 5.67
N THR A 139 -12.83 26.13 5.68
CA THR A 139 -13.52 25.28 6.63
C THR A 139 -12.56 24.31 7.28
N TRP A 140 -12.91 23.85 8.47
CA TRP A 140 -12.17 22.83 9.21
C TRP A 140 -13.03 21.58 9.36
N ARG A 141 -12.38 20.44 9.61
CA ARG A 141 -13.03 19.14 9.72
C ARG A 141 -12.33 18.26 10.75
N LEU A 142 -13.08 17.31 11.30
CA LEU A 142 -12.54 16.20 12.07
C LEU A 142 -12.07 15.09 11.13
N ILE A 143 -10.82 14.66 11.27
CA ILE A 143 -10.28 13.46 10.61
C ILE A 143 -10.14 12.36 11.65
N GLY A 144 -10.85 11.26 11.44
CA GLY A 144 -10.74 10.06 12.25
C GLY A 144 -9.86 9.02 11.57
N THR A 145 -9.06 8.28 12.34
CA THR A 145 -8.17 7.23 11.83
C THR A 145 -8.22 6.01 12.75
N SER A 146 -8.23 4.82 12.14
CA SER A 146 -8.26 3.54 12.86
C SER A 146 -7.04 3.33 13.76
N GLY A 147 -7.23 2.59 14.86
CA GLY A 147 -6.14 2.17 15.75
C GLY A 147 -5.24 1.08 15.15
N GLU A 148 -5.82 0.21 14.31
CA GLU A 148 -5.10 -0.87 13.62
C GLU A 148 -4.98 -0.57 12.12
N GLY A 149 -3.82 -0.89 11.54
CA GLY A 149 -3.49 -0.65 10.14
C GLY A 149 -3.23 -1.94 9.37
N THR A 150 -3.12 -1.82 8.05
CA THR A 150 -2.73 -2.89 7.13
C THR A 150 -1.33 -2.61 6.62
N PHE A 151 -0.36 -3.48 6.90
CA PHE A 151 0.96 -3.42 6.28
C PHE A 151 0.85 -3.93 4.84
N CYS A 152 0.89 -2.99 3.90
CA CYS A 152 0.99 -3.22 2.46
C CYS A 152 2.46 -3.27 2.03
N HIS A 153 2.92 -4.43 1.58
CA HIS A 153 4.27 -4.71 1.08
C HIS A 153 4.25 -4.84 -0.44
N LYS A 154 5.16 -4.18 -1.15
CA LYS A 154 5.23 -4.10 -2.63
C LYS A 154 6.60 -4.55 -3.13
N PRO A 155 6.85 -5.88 -3.18
CA PRO A 155 8.09 -6.45 -3.67
C PRO A 155 8.08 -6.59 -5.20
N CYS A 156 9.17 -7.12 -5.76
CA CYS A 156 9.27 -7.59 -7.15
C CYS A 156 8.70 -6.62 -8.19
N THR A 157 8.86 -5.33 -7.96
CA THR A 157 8.24 -4.26 -8.75
C THR A 157 9.27 -3.60 -9.64
N VAL A 158 9.16 -3.85 -10.94
CA VAL A 158 10.07 -3.29 -11.94
C VAL A 158 10.07 -1.76 -11.91
N SER A 159 11.13 -1.15 -12.45
CA SER A 159 11.22 0.30 -12.61
C SER A 159 10.02 0.85 -13.40
N GLY A 160 9.28 1.78 -12.79
CA GLY A 160 8.02 2.31 -13.33
C GLY A 160 6.76 1.51 -12.95
N GLY A 161 6.88 0.43 -12.17
CA GLY A 161 5.75 -0.31 -11.58
C GLY A 161 5.19 0.33 -10.29
N GLY A 162 5.79 1.45 -9.85
CA GLY A 162 5.29 2.25 -8.73
C GLY A 162 5.58 1.66 -7.35
N LYS A 163 6.81 1.20 -7.10
CA LYS A 163 7.27 0.65 -5.81
C LYS A 163 7.04 1.65 -4.66
N SER A 164 7.63 2.84 -4.74
CA SER A 164 7.55 3.86 -3.66
C SER A 164 6.16 4.49 -3.53
N GLU A 165 5.31 4.41 -4.57
CA GLU A 165 3.94 4.95 -4.58
C GLU A 165 3.06 4.34 -3.48
N ILE A 166 3.36 3.12 -3.00
CA ILE A 166 2.61 2.49 -1.91
C ILE A 166 2.60 3.36 -0.64
N SER A 167 3.72 4.05 -0.38
CA SER A 167 3.96 4.86 0.81
C SER A 167 3.67 6.35 0.63
N LYS A 168 3.50 6.84 -0.61
CA LYS A 168 3.21 8.25 -0.86
C LYS A 168 1.82 8.64 -0.38
N SER A 169 1.70 9.91 0.04
CA SER A 169 0.44 10.50 0.45
C SER A 169 -0.50 10.66 -0.76
N LEU A 170 -1.76 10.23 -0.61
CA LEU A 170 -2.78 10.49 -1.62
C LEU A 170 -3.25 11.96 -1.59
N VAL A 171 -3.04 12.69 -0.49
CA VAL A 171 -3.53 14.06 -0.30
C VAL A 171 -3.03 15.00 -1.39
N ASP A 172 -1.78 14.83 -1.83
CA ASP A 172 -1.18 15.68 -2.88
C ASP A 172 -1.77 15.42 -4.28
N TYR A 173 -2.53 14.35 -4.45
CA TYR A 173 -3.18 13.96 -5.70
C TYR A 173 -4.71 14.19 -5.65
N MET A 174 -5.21 14.80 -4.57
CA MET A 174 -6.61 15.18 -4.43
C MET A 174 -6.89 16.55 -5.04
N GLU A 175 -7.93 16.60 -5.86
CA GLU A 175 -8.48 17.83 -6.40
C GLU A 175 -9.72 18.26 -5.62
N TYR A 176 -9.96 19.57 -5.55
CA TYR A 176 -11.10 20.13 -4.82
C TYR A 176 -11.92 21.00 -5.76
N GLY A 177 -13.21 20.71 -5.85
CA GLY A 177 -14.12 21.37 -6.78
C GLY A 177 -15.51 21.53 -6.20
N THR A 178 -16.40 22.17 -6.94
CA THR A 178 -17.78 22.41 -6.53
C THR A 178 -18.62 21.14 -6.68
N ILE A 179 -19.73 21.07 -5.96
CA ILE A 179 -20.79 20.10 -6.27
C ILE A 179 -21.65 20.72 -7.37
N PHE A 180 -21.52 20.17 -8.57
CA PHE A 180 -22.16 20.68 -9.77
C PHE A 180 -23.69 20.50 -9.72
N VAL A 181 -24.40 21.56 -10.09
CA VAL A 181 -25.85 21.60 -10.30
C VAL A 181 -26.08 22.10 -11.72
N SER A 182 -26.88 21.38 -12.51
CA SER A 182 -27.22 21.81 -13.88
C SER A 182 -28.31 22.86 -13.83
N ASP A 183 -29.47 22.49 -13.29
CA ASP A 183 -30.60 23.36 -12.99
C ASP A 183 -31.11 23.00 -11.60
N PHE A 184 -31.08 23.95 -10.67
CA PHE A 184 -31.35 23.64 -9.26
C PHE A 184 -32.77 23.13 -9.01
N GLU A 185 -33.77 23.68 -9.69
CA GLU A 185 -35.17 23.29 -9.47
C GLU A 185 -35.44 21.92 -10.07
N GLU A 186 -35.01 21.69 -11.32
CA GLU A 186 -35.17 20.40 -12.00
C GLU A 186 -34.36 19.29 -11.31
N ASP A 187 -33.10 19.56 -10.95
CA ASP A 187 -32.24 18.58 -10.28
C ASP A 187 -32.79 18.21 -8.89
N MET A 188 -33.30 19.18 -8.11
CA MET A 188 -33.88 18.91 -6.79
C MET A 188 -35.20 18.14 -6.88
N ALA A 189 -35.99 18.34 -7.95
CA ALA A 189 -37.19 17.55 -8.22
C ALA A 189 -36.84 16.08 -8.52
N LEU A 190 -35.85 15.84 -9.40
CA LEU A 190 -35.36 14.50 -9.71
C LEU A 190 -34.77 13.80 -8.47
N VAL A 191 -33.99 14.51 -7.65
CA VAL A 191 -33.44 13.96 -6.40
C VAL A 191 -34.56 13.54 -5.44
N ARG A 192 -35.64 14.33 -5.34
CA ARG A 192 -36.81 14.00 -4.52
C ARG A 192 -37.48 12.72 -5.01
N GLU A 193 -37.75 12.61 -6.30
CA GLU A 193 -38.34 11.42 -6.91
C GLU A 193 -37.52 10.15 -6.60
N ILE A 194 -36.19 10.25 -6.72
CA ILE A 194 -35.28 9.15 -6.39
C ILE A 194 -35.36 8.81 -4.89
N PHE A 195 -35.38 9.80 -4.01
CA PHE A 195 -35.44 9.57 -2.55
C PHE A 195 -36.74 8.89 -2.10
N GLU A 196 -37.83 9.15 -2.81
CA GLU A 196 -39.17 8.62 -2.54
C GLU A 196 -39.44 7.28 -3.25
N THR A 197 -38.53 6.81 -4.11
CA THR A 197 -38.66 5.55 -4.85
C THR A 197 -38.72 4.32 -3.92
N ASP A 198 -39.66 3.39 -4.20
CA ASP A 198 -39.71 2.09 -3.51
C ASP A 198 -38.66 1.11 -4.06
N PHE A 199 -37.57 1.02 -3.34
CA PHE A 199 -36.45 0.15 -3.71
C PHE A 199 -36.68 -1.34 -3.46
N SER A 200 -37.77 -1.76 -2.80
CA SER A 200 -37.99 -3.19 -2.47
C SER A 200 -38.13 -4.09 -3.71
N LYS A 201 -38.55 -3.51 -4.84
CA LYS A 201 -38.86 -4.20 -6.10
C LYS A 201 -37.66 -4.39 -7.04
N ARG A 202 -36.46 -3.98 -6.65
CA ARG A 202 -35.28 -3.91 -7.54
C ARG A 202 -34.62 -5.25 -7.88
N TRP A 203 -34.94 -6.31 -7.15
CA TRP A 203 -34.17 -7.56 -7.19
C TRP A 203 -34.58 -8.45 -8.37
N THR A 204 -33.65 -9.30 -8.83
CA THR A 204 -34.03 -10.49 -9.60
C THR A 204 -34.81 -11.48 -8.71
N PRO A 205 -35.57 -12.43 -9.29
CA PRO A 205 -36.28 -13.44 -8.51
C PRO A 205 -35.36 -14.19 -7.53
N GLU A 206 -34.19 -14.65 -7.97
CA GLU A 206 -33.25 -15.40 -7.13
C GLU A 206 -32.63 -14.54 -6.02
N ALA A 207 -32.42 -13.26 -6.30
CA ALA A 207 -31.89 -12.32 -5.32
C ALA A 207 -32.97 -11.93 -4.29
N LEU A 208 -34.23 -11.82 -4.71
CA LEU A 208 -35.38 -11.48 -3.88
C LEU A 208 -35.64 -12.54 -2.80
N GLU A 209 -35.53 -13.83 -3.14
CA GLU A 209 -35.67 -14.94 -2.18
C GLU A 209 -34.66 -14.87 -1.02
N LYS A 210 -33.50 -14.27 -1.27
CA LYS A 210 -32.46 -14.04 -0.25
C LYS A 210 -32.73 -12.80 0.59
N GLN A 211 -33.70 -11.98 0.21
CA GLN A 211 -34.07 -10.78 0.97
C GLN A 211 -35.14 -11.13 1.98
N ASN A 212 -34.80 -11.02 3.25
CA ASN A 212 -35.76 -11.22 4.33
C ASN A 212 -36.55 -9.93 4.61
N TYR A 213 -37.37 -9.50 3.64
CA TYR A 213 -38.14 -8.25 3.76
C TYR A 213 -39.27 -8.31 4.78
N GLY A 214 -39.69 -9.50 5.20
CA GLY A 214 -40.63 -9.69 6.30
C GLY A 214 -40.05 -9.22 7.65
N ASP A 215 -38.78 -9.55 7.91
CA ASP A 215 -38.10 -9.17 9.15
C ASP A 215 -37.35 -7.83 9.02
N PHE A 216 -36.88 -7.48 7.82
CA PHE A 216 -36.06 -6.30 7.57
C PHE A 216 -36.56 -5.50 6.35
N PRO A 217 -37.58 -4.63 6.53
CA PRO A 217 -38.13 -3.85 5.43
C PRO A 217 -37.08 -2.94 4.77
N SER A 218 -37.27 -2.65 3.48
CA SER A 218 -36.41 -1.73 2.74
C SER A 218 -36.44 -0.34 3.39
N ARG A 219 -35.26 0.21 3.70
CA ARG A 219 -35.13 1.50 4.39
C ARG A 219 -35.14 2.66 3.37
N PRO A 220 -35.85 3.76 3.59
CA PRO A 220 -35.73 4.97 2.75
C PRO A 220 -34.30 5.52 2.69
N ILE A 221 -33.96 6.27 1.64
CA ILE A 221 -32.60 6.83 1.46
C ILE A 221 -32.19 7.67 2.68
N LEU A 222 -33.02 8.63 3.09
CA LEU A 222 -32.70 9.56 4.18
C LEU A 222 -32.76 8.94 5.59
N SER A 223 -33.23 7.69 5.74
CA SER A 223 -33.32 7.02 7.04
C SER A 223 -31.97 7.02 7.79
N PRO A 224 -31.92 7.40 9.09
CA PRO A 224 -30.70 7.36 9.88
C PRO A 224 -30.17 5.92 10.05
N LYS A 225 -31.03 4.92 9.89
CA LYS A 225 -30.64 3.50 9.88
C LYS A 225 -30.01 3.05 8.56
N ARG A 226 -29.91 3.93 7.54
CA ARG A 226 -29.33 3.63 6.23
C ARG A 226 -28.02 4.40 6.06
N SER A 227 -26.90 3.69 5.94
CA SER A 227 -25.58 4.29 5.78
C SER A 227 -25.36 4.85 4.38
N LEU A 228 -24.47 5.84 4.23
CA LEU A 228 -24.10 6.40 2.93
C LEU A 228 -23.62 5.31 1.95
N GLY A 229 -22.72 4.42 2.39
CA GLY A 229 -22.24 3.30 1.57
C GLY A 229 -23.36 2.37 1.08
N SER A 230 -24.42 2.18 1.88
CA SER A 230 -25.59 1.39 1.45
C SER A 230 -26.51 2.12 0.46
N VAL A 231 -26.46 3.47 0.42
CA VAL A 231 -27.13 4.28 -0.60
C VAL A 231 -26.30 4.25 -1.89
N ILE A 232 -24.97 4.34 -1.80
CA ILE A 232 -24.09 4.16 -2.97
C ILE A 232 -24.34 2.79 -3.61
N LYS A 233 -24.27 1.69 -2.84
CA LYS A 233 -24.55 0.34 -3.36
C LYS A 233 -25.93 0.22 -4.00
N LEU A 234 -26.93 0.87 -3.43
CA LEU A 234 -28.30 0.88 -3.95
C LEU A 234 -28.38 1.50 -5.33
N LEU A 235 -27.73 2.65 -5.50
CA LEU A 235 -27.78 3.45 -6.72
C LEU A 235 -26.68 3.07 -7.72
N THR A 236 -26.00 1.95 -7.49
CA THR A 236 -24.94 1.42 -8.36
C THR A 236 -25.43 0.12 -9.01
N PRO A 237 -25.37 -0.01 -10.35
CA PRO A 237 -25.87 -1.17 -11.10
C PRO A 237 -25.42 -2.53 -10.56
N SER A 238 -26.23 -3.56 -10.78
CA SER A 238 -26.00 -4.89 -10.19
C SER A 238 -26.58 -5.99 -11.02
N ASP A 239 -25.89 -7.11 -11.13
CA ASP A 239 -26.49 -8.35 -11.62
C ASP A 239 -27.52 -8.96 -10.65
N GLU A 240 -27.46 -8.63 -9.35
CA GLU A 240 -28.56 -8.94 -8.41
C GLU A 240 -29.82 -8.08 -8.63
N TYR A 241 -29.77 -7.03 -9.46
CA TYR A 241 -30.92 -6.18 -9.76
C TYR A 241 -31.58 -6.60 -11.09
N ASN A 242 -32.90 -6.43 -11.18
CA ASN A 242 -33.62 -6.69 -12.42
C ASN A 242 -33.26 -5.66 -13.51
N GLU A 243 -33.53 -6.03 -14.76
CA GLU A 243 -33.17 -5.24 -15.94
C GLU A 243 -33.80 -3.85 -15.92
N ASP A 244 -35.07 -3.75 -15.53
CA ASP A 244 -35.79 -2.47 -15.43
C ASP A 244 -35.12 -1.51 -14.45
N TYR A 245 -34.70 -2.00 -13.28
CA TYR A 245 -34.02 -1.18 -12.28
C TYR A 245 -32.63 -0.75 -12.72
N ASN A 246 -31.85 -1.64 -13.34
CA ASN A 246 -30.54 -1.26 -13.89
C ASN A 246 -30.67 -0.26 -15.06
N ALA A 247 -31.70 -0.41 -15.90
CA ALA A 247 -32.01 0.53 -16.97
C ALA A 247 -32.43 1.89 -16.41
N TRP A 248 -33.20 1.92 -15.32
CA TRP A 248 -33.52 3.14 -14.59
C TRP A 248 -32.28 3.81 -13.99
N LEU A 249 -31.42 3.06 -13.30
CA LEU A 249 -30.15 3.58 -12.75
C LEU A 249 -29.29 4.23 -13.84
N SER A 250 -29.19 3.59 -15.01
CA SER A 250 -28.39 4.09 -16.15
C SER A 250 -28.94 5.40 -16.76
N ARG A 251 -30.18 5.77 -16.46
CA ARG A 251 -30.80 7.04 -16.89
C ARG A 251 -30.60 8.17 -15.89
N ILE A 252 -30.15 7.89 -14.67
CA ILE A 252 -29.89 8.93 -13.66
C ILE A 252 -28.70 9.77 -14.14
N PRO A 253 -28.85 11.09 -14.32
CA PRO A 253 -27.75 11.96 -14.69
C PRO A 253 -26.59 11.89 -13.68
N SER A 254 -25.36 11.80 -14.19
CA SER A 254 -24.18 11.51 -13.37
C SER A 254 -23.91 12.55 -12.26
N HIS A 255 -24.28 13.82 -12.47
CA HIS A 255 -24.07 14.88 -11.48
C HIS A 255 -25.00 14.75 -10.27
N LEU A 256 -26.18 14.14 -10.43
CA LEU A 256 -27.14 13.95 -9.34
C LEU A 256 -26.59 13.04 -8.25
N TYR A 257 -25.70 12.09 -8.55
CA TYR A 257 -25.09 11.23 -7.55
C TYR A 257 -24.38 12.03 -6.46
N ALA A 258 -23.56 13.01 -6.86
CA ALA A 258 -22.86 13.87 -5.91
C ALA A 258 -23.84 14.66 -5.03
N MET A 259 -24.94 15.16 -5.61
CA MET A 259 -26.01 15.86 -4.88
C MET A 259 -26.71 14.92 -3.89
N MET A 260 -27.16 13.76 -4.34
CA MET A 260 -27.86 12.77 -3.50
C MET A 260 -27.02 12.35 -2.29
N PHE A 261 -25.74 12.05 -2.51
CA PHE A 261 -24.84 11.59 -1.45
C PHE A 261 -24.47 12.70 -0.47
N ILE A 262 -24.30 13.94 -0.94
CA ILE A 262 -24.01 15.05 -0.04
C ILE A 262 -25.24 15.44 0.77
N ILE A 263 -26.44 15.43 0.16
CA ILE A 263 -27.70 15.64 0.87
C ILE A 263 -27.87 14.56 1.94
N LYS A 264 -27.69 13.27 1.58
CA LYS A 264 -27.75 12.16 2.54
C LYS A 264 -26.76 12.33 3.71
N ARG A 265 -25.57 12.86 3.44
CA ARG A 265 -24.53 13.06 4.46
C ARG A 265 -24.89 14.15 5.46
N PHE A 266 -25.45 15.27 4.98
CA PHE A 266 -25.77 16.43 5.82
C PHE A 266 -27.18 16.38 6.42
N TYR A 267 -28.06 15.53 5.88
CA TYR A 267 -29.42 15.36 6.38
C TYR A 267 -29.45 15.14 7.89
N ARG A 268 -30.28 15.93 8.57
CA ARG A 268 -30.60 15.77 9.98
C ARG A 268 -32.04 15.29 10.11
N PRO A 269 -32.35 14.33 11.00
CA PRO A 269 -33.72 13.88 11.22
C PRO A 269 -34.70 15.02 11.53
N GLU A 270 -34.21 16.09 12.17
CA GLU A 270 -34.96 17.31 12.49
C GLU A 270 -35.51 18.05 11.26
N TRP A 271 -34.87 17.90 10.09
CA TRP A 271 -35.31 18.56 8.86
C TRP A 271 -36.58 17.93 8.27
N GLY A 272 -36.88 16.68 8.62
CA GLY A 272 -38.06 15.97 8.11
C GLY A 272 -38.14 16.01 6.59
N ASP A 273 -39.32 16.39 6.08
CA ASP A 273 -39.60 16.52 4.64
C ASP A 273 -39.18 17.88 4.05
N ASP A 274 -38.76 18.84 4.88
CA ASP A 274 -38.32 20.19 4.47
C ASP A 274 -36.81 20.25 4.17
N TRP A 275 -36.13 19.12 4.06
CA TRP A 275 -34.67 19.07 3.85
C TRP A 275 -34.20 19.87 2.63
N GLN A 276 -35.05 20.10 1.62
CA GLN A 276 -34.71 20.86 0.42
C GLN A 276 -34.43 22.34 0.71
N SER A 277 -35.14 22.95 1.66
CA SER A 277 -35.01 24.39 1.99
C SER A 277 -33.62 24.75 2.53
N HIS A 278 -32.87 23.74 2.99
CA HIS A 278 -31.52 23.88 3.49
C HIS A 278 -30.47 23.98 2.37
N PHE A 279 -30.81 23.60 1.13
CA PHE A 279 -29.92 23.66 -0.01
C PHE A 279 -30.30 24.80 -0.96
N SER A 280 -29.31 25.40 -1.61
CA SER A 280 -29.53 26.50 -2.56
C SER A 280 -28.38 26.63 -3.55
N VAL A 281 -28.53 27.53 -4.51
CA VAL A 281 -27.46 28.04 -5.37
C VAL A 281 -27.46 29.56 -5.33
N ASP A 282 -26.31 30.20 -5.52
CA ASP A 282 -26.25 31.66 -5.67
C ASP A 282 -26.81 32.09 -7.03
N TYR A 283 -27.43 33.26 -7.13
CA TYR A 283 -27.73 33.88 -8.43
C TYR A 283 -26.49 34.59 -8.96
N VAL A 284 -25.98 34.14 -10.11
CA VAL A 284 -24.82 34.72 -10.78
C VAL A 284 -25.31 35.45 -12.02
N ASN A 285 -25.09 36.76 -12.09
CA ASN A 285 -25.56 37.61 -13.19
C ASN A 285 -27.08 37.50 -13.48
N GLY A 286 -27.89 37.24 -12.45
CA GLY A 286 -29.35 37.15 -12.57
C GLY A 286 -29.90 35.77 -12.92
N THR A 287 -29.05 34.75 -13.11
CA THR A 287 -29.46 33.35 -13.31
C THR A 287 -29.01 32.47 -12.15
N PRO A 288 -29.74 31.39 -11.80
CA PRO A 288 -29.26 30.40 -10.84
C PRO A 288 -27.87 29.89 -11.20
N GLY A 289 -26.98 29.79 -10.22
CA GLY A 289 -25.62 29.28 -10.38
C GLY A 289 -25.57 27.75 -10.37
N HIS A 290 -24.36 27.22 -10.57
CA HIS A 290 -24.10 25.78 -10.74
C HIS A 290 -23.35 25.15 -9.56
N GLU A 291 -23.37 25.81 -8.39
CA GLU A 291 -22.65 25.40 -7.19
C GLU A 291 -23.62 25.15 -6.04
N LEU A 292 -23.76 23.89 -5.62
CA LEU A 292 -24.64 23.56 -4.51
C LEU A 292 -24.11 24.15 -3.19
N LYS A 293 -25.01 24.80 -2.44
CA LYS A 293 -24.77 25.32 -1.10
C LYS A 293 -25.64 24.60 -0.08
N LEU A 294 -25.13 24.52 1.15
CA LEU A 294 -25.91 24.22 2.35
C LEU A 294 -26.00 25.52 3.16
N HIS A 295 -27.18 26.13 3.20
CA HIS A 295 -27.35 27.51 3.68
C HIS A 295 -26.38 28.46 2.96
N ASP A 296 -25.58 29.24 3.69
CA ASP A 296 -24.59 30.14 3.11
C ASP A 296 -23.26 29.45 2.76
N ARG A 297 -23.10 28.17 3.11
CA ARG A 297 -21.84 27.43 2.93
C ARG A 297 -21.80 26.76 1.56
N LYS A 298 -20.84 27.16 0.73
CA LYS A 298 -20.47 26.42 -0.50
C LYS A 298 -20.02 25.01 -0.16
N LEU A 299 -20.58 24.01 -0.85
CA LEU A 299 -20.16 22.63 -0.70
C LEU A 299 -19.01 22.32 -1.66
N VAL A 300 -17.93 21.79 -1.09
CA VAL A 300 -16.71 21.43 -1.84
C VAL A 300 -16.61 19.91 -1.88
N GLY A 301 -16.62 19.37 -3.10
CA GLY A 301 -16.31 17.99 -3.40
C GLY A 301 -14.81 17.76 -3.44
N THR A 302 -14.40 16.54 -3.09
CA THR A 302 -13.04 16.07 -3.30
C THR A 302 -13.04 15.07 -4.44
N PHE A 303 -12.04 15.15 -5.31
CA PHE A 303 -11.92 14.36 -6.51
C PHE A 303 -10.54 13.72 -6.58
N LEU A 304 -10.45 12.54 -7.18
CA LEU A 304 -9.18 11.90 -7.54
C LEU A 304 -9.12 11.74 -9.04
N ARG A 305 -7.95 12.01 -9.61
CA ARG A 305 -7.66 11.58 -10.98
C ARG A 305 -7.47 10.06 -11.00
N VAL A 306 -8.19 9.39 -11.89
CA VAL A 306 -8.02 7.95 -12.14
C VAL A 306 -7.93 7.71 -13.64
N GLY A 307 -6.73 7.95 -14.17
CA GLY A 307 -6.38 7.82 -15.57
C GLY A 307 -6.84 8.97 -16.44
N TYR A 308 -6.69 8.76 -17.75
CA TYR A 308 -6.92 9.78 -18.77
C TYR A 308 -7.95 9.31 -19.81
N THR A 309 -8.64 10.27 -20.44
CA THR A 309 -9.45 10.01 -21.63
C THR A 309 -8.57 9.74 -22.84
N LYS A 310 -9.16 9.26 -23.94
CA LYS A 310 -8.45 9.11 -25.23
C LYS A 310 -7.77 10.42 -25.68
N GLY A 311 -8.39 11.56 -25.38
CA GLY A 311 -7.86 12.91 -25.65
C GLY A 311 -6.82 13.41 -24.64
N GLN A 312 -6.28 12.53 -23.77
CA GLN A 312 -5.32 12.87 -22.70
C GLN A 312 -5.85 13.87 -21.66
N GLN A 313 -7.18 14.02 -21.55
CA GLN A 313 -7.80 14.80 -20.48
C GLN A 313 -7.92 13.97 -19.21
N TRP A 314 -7.92 14.61 -18.04
CA TRP A 314 -8.03 13.90 -16.77
C TRP A 314 -9.41 13.29 -16.59
N ARG A 315 -9.47 12.05 -16.07
CA ARG A 315 -10.71 11.44 -15.57
C ARG A 315 -10.78 11.69 -14.06
N LEU A 316 -11.60 12.64 -13.65
CA LEU A 316 -11.78 13.01 -12.25
C LEU A 316 -13.01 12.32 -11.66
N PHE A 317 -12.83 11.65 -10.53
CA PHE A 317 -13.90 10.94 -9.83
C PHE A 317 -14.09 11.49 -8.44
N LYS A 318 -15.33 11.84 -8.11
CA LYS A 318 -15.68 12.32 -6.77
C LYS A 318 -15.50 11.20 -5.75
N VAL A 319 -14.71 11.46 -4.71
CA VAL A 319 -14.63 10.58 -3.55
C VAL A 319 -15.79 10.83 -2.59
N ARG A 320 -16.06 9.85 -1.74
CA ARG A 320 -17.07 9.96 -0.70
C ARG A 320 -16.80 11.14 0.21
N GLN A 321 -17.87 11.80 0.63
CA GLN A 321 -17.73 12.96 1.52
C GLN A 321 -17.12 12.60 2.88
N ASP A 322 -17.29 11.34 3.32
CA ASP A 322 -16.69 10.80 4.54
C ASP A 322 -15.34 10.10 4.31
N PHE A 323 -14.81 10.11 3.08
CA PHE A 323 -13.46 9.63 2.79
C PHE A 323 -12.42 10.66 3.21
N ALA A 324 -11.34 10.18 3.82
CA ALA A 324 -10.07 10.90 3.93
C ALA A 324 -8.96 9.96 3.46
N ALA A 325 -7.91 10.50 2.84
CA ALA A 325 -6.73 9.71 2.49
C ALA A 325 -6.21 8.93 3.71
N ALA A 326 -5.80 7.69 3.51
CA ALA A 326 -5.27 6.87 4.58
C ALA A 326 -4.03 7.53 5.19
N PHE A 327 -3.89 7.36 6.49
CA PHE A 327 -2.67 7.71 7.19
C PHE A 327 -1.65 6.60 6.96
N LYS A 328 -0.45 6.95 6.48
CA LYS A 328 0.57 5.99 6.09
C LYS A 328 1.85 6.24 6.87
N VAL A 329 2.43 5.18 7.42
CA VAL A 329 3.80 5.18 7.94
C VAL A 329 4.63 4.33 6.99
N GLN A 330 5.64 4.92 6.36
CA GLN A 330 6.54 4.18 5.47
C GLN A 330 7.33 3.14 6.28
N THR A 331 7.35 1.90 5.81
CA THR A 331 8.08 0.79 6.45
C THR A 331 9.24 0.29 5.59
N GLU A 332 9.13 0.47 4.27
CA GLU A 332 10.11 0.02 3.27
C GLU A 332 10.14 1.00 2.08
N ASP A 333 11.25 1.03 1.35
CA ASP A 333 11.34 1.79 0.10
C ASP A 333 12.12 1.06 -0.98
N ASP A 334 13.39 0.67 -0.74
CA ASP A 334 14.27 0.13 -1.78
C ASP A 334 15.22 -1.00 -1.34
N ILE A 335 15.77 -0.96 -0.13
CA ILE A 335 16.56 -2.07 0.46
C ILE A 335 15.84 -2.55 1.72
N THR A 336 15.21 -3.72 1.61
CA THR A 336 14.45 -4.33 2.71
C THR A 336 15.15 -5.60 3.17
N ALA A 337 15.27 -5.79 4.48
CA ALA A 337 15.52 -7.09 5.08
C ALA A 337 14.21 -7.64 5.66
N SER A 338 13.94 -8.92 5.46
CA SER A 338 12.74 -9.55 6.00
C SER A 338 13.01 -10.94 6.53
N ALA A 339 12.11 -11.42 7.40
CA ALA A 339 12.14 -12.75 7.99
C ALA A 339 10.73 -13.30 8.14
N VAL A 340 10.61 -14.63 8.10
CA VAL A 340 9.36 -15.34 8.38
C VAL A 340 9.50 -16.11 9.68
N VAL A 341 8.59 -15.82 10.61
CA VAL A 341 8.60 -16.35 11.97
C VAL A 341 7.33 -17.18 12.20
N PRO A 342 7.44 -18.42 12.71
CA PRO A 342 6.27 -19.20 13.11
C PRO A 342 5.39 -18.45 14.11
N ALA A 343 4.08 -18.53 13.95
CA ALA A 343 3.14 -17.78 14.78
C ALA A 343 3.24 -18.10 16.27
N ARG A 344 3.61 -19.35 16.61
CA ARG A 344 3.85 -19.81 17.99
C ARG A 344 4.97 -19.06 18.70
N ASP A 345 5.89 -18.46 17.94
CA ASP A 345 7.06 -17.76 18.48
C ASP A 345 6.85 -16.23 18.51
N VAL A 346 5.70 -15.73 18.03
CA VAL A 346 5.37 -14.30 18.00
C VAL A 346 4.55 -13.91 19.23
N LEU A 347 5.20 -13.28 20.20
CA LEU A 347 4.55 -12.69 21.36
C LEU A 347 3.64 -11.51 20.96
N GLY A 348 2.47 -11.38 21.59
CA GLY A 348 1.57 -10.22 21.41
C GLY A 348 0.57 -10.32 20.24
N MET A 349 0.49 -11.47 19.53
CA MET A 349 -0.51 -11.70 18.46
C MET A 349 -1.70 -12.58 18.88
N ALA A 350 -1.51 -13.46 19.87
CA ALA A 350 -2.43 -14.57 20.18
C ALA A 350 -3.83 -14.15 20.70
N ASP A 351 -3.94 -13.00 21.37
CA ASP A 351 -5.20 -12.55 22.01
C ASP A 351 -6.13 -11.79 21.05
N TYR A 352 -5.63 -11.30 19.91
CA TYR A 352 -6.38 -10.47 18.97
C TYR A 352 -6.98 -11.27 17.79
N LEU A 353 -6.37 -12.41 17.43
CA LEU A 353 -6.74 -13.17 16.24
C LEU A 353 -7.73 -14.31 16.49
N GLN A 354 -8.32 -14.42 17.68
CA GLN A 354 -9.19 -15.55 18.05
C GLN A 354 -10.42 -15.72 17.13
N ASP A 355 -10.87 -14.65 16.48
CA ASP A 355 -12.01 -14.66 15.55
C ASP A 355 -11.63 -14.93 14.07
N TYR A 356 -10.34 -15.12 13.77
CA TYR A 356 -9.84 -15.37 12.42
C TYR A 356 -9.03 -16.66 12.38
N SER A 357 -8.85 -17.27 11.19
CA SER A 357 -7.86 -18.32 11.03
C SER A 357 -6.48 -17.73 11.33
N VAL A 358 -5.92 -18.02 12.49
CA VAL A 358 -4.61 -17.51 12.91
C VAL A 358 -3.58 -17.96 11.86
N PRO A 359 -2.88 -17.03 11.18
CA PRO A 359 -1.79 -17.38 10.29
C PRO A 359 -0.76 -18.24 11.04
N GLU A 360 -0.21 -19.27 10.40
CA GLU A 360 0.75 -20.16 11.06
C GLU A 360 2.19 -19.62 11.02
N ALA A 361 2.46 -18.61 10.19
CA ALA A 361 3.70 -17.84 10.18
C ALA A 361 3.43 -16.39 9.75
N TYR A 362 4.31 -15.48 10.16
CA TYR A 362 4.24 -14.06 9.85
C TYR A 362 5.52 -13.60 9.18
N LYS A 363 5.39 -12.74 8.17
CA LYS A 363 6.51 -12.01 7.57
C LYS A 363 6.67 -10.66 8.26
N PHE A 364 7.89 -10.35 8.67
CA PHE A 364 8.29 -9.03 9.16
C PHE A 364 9.32 -8.45 8.21
N ALA A 365 9.21 -7.17 7.91
CA ALA A 365 10.09 -6.46 6.98
C ALA A 365 10.53 -5.14 7.60
N GLU A 366 11.81 -4.82 7.42
CA GLU A 366 12.43 -3.60 7.91
C GLU A 366 13.29 -2.97 6.82
N ASN A 367 13.25 -1.65 6.74
CA ASN A 367 14.08 -0.89 5.82
C ASN A 367 15.52 -0.80 6.36
N CYS A 368 16.48 -1.25 5.57
CA CYS A 368 17.91 -1.24 5.89
C CYS A 368 18.51 0.17 5.84
N GLU A 369 17.83 1.12 5.21
CA GLU A 369 18.34 2.46 4.95
C GLU A 369 17.88 3.43 6.05
N TYR A 370 18.76 4.36 6.44
CA TYR A 370 18.39 5.51 7.28
C TYR A 370 17.94 6.73 6.43
N ARG A 371 18.50 6.84 5.21
CA ARG A 371 18.19 7.89 4.23
C ARG A 371 17.89 7.28 2.87
N LEU A 372 16.92 7.84 2.16
CA LEU A 372 16.45 7.34 0.88
C LEU A 372 17.05 8.16 -0.26
N PHE A 373 17.71 7.48 -1.21
CA PHE A 373 18.32 8.14 -2.37
C PHE A 373 17.30 8.47 -3.45
N GLN A 374 16.46 9.45 -3.16
CA GLN A 374 15.30 9.83 -3.98
C GLN A 374 15.69 10.38 -5.34
N ARG A 375 14.83 10.13 -6.34
CA ARG A 375 14.86 10.77 -7.66
C ARG A 375 13.58 11.59 -7.85
N PRO A 376 13.59 12.89 -7.55
CA PRO A 376 12.39 13.72 -7.60
C PRO A 376 12.09 14.14 -9.04
N ASP A 377 11.56 13.21 -9.84
CA ASP A 377 11.28 13.43 -11.27
C ASP A 377 10.30 14.60 -11.50
N GLU A 378 9.31 14.75 -10.61
CA GLU A 378 8.26 15.77 -10.73
C GLU A 378 8.66 17.15 -10.17
N ALA A 379 9.71 17.22 -9.35
CA ALA A 379 10.16 18.48 -8.74
C ALA A 379 10.73 19.50 -9.74
N ILE A 380 10.93 19.08 -11.00
CA ILE A 380 11.23 20.02 -12.10
C ILE A 380 10.05 20.98 -12.35
N HIS A 381 8.83 20.56 -12.02
CA HIS A 381 7.62 21.37 -12.06
C HIS A 381 7.43 22.09 -10.72
N ARG A 382 7.62 23.40 -10.73
CA ARG A 382 7.58 24.26 -9.54
C ARG A 382 6.28 24.07 -8.76
N GLY A 383 6.39 23.85 -7.45
CA GLY A 383 5.25 23.73 -6.55
C GLY A 383 4.52 22.38 -6.60
N PHE A 384 4.91 21.47 -7.50
CA PHE A 384 4.24 20.20 -7.69
C PHE A 384 4.69 19.17 -6.64
N ASP A 385 5.98 18.87 -6.58
CA ASP A 385 6.55 17.96 -5.57
C ASP A 385 6.89 18.72 -4.29
N LYS A 386 5.86 18.96 -3.47
CA LYS A 386 5.98 19.73 -2.22
C LYS A 386 6.94 19.10 -1.24
N GLN A 387 7.01 17.77 -1.19
CA GLN A 387 7.92 17.06 -0.30
C GLN A 387 9.36 17.26 -0.74
N ALA A 388 9.68 17.06 -2.02
CA ALA A 388 11.04 17.28 -2.52
C ALA A 388 11.47 18.75 -2.39
N GLU A 389 10.58 19.72 -2.62
CA GLU A 389 10.90 21.13 -2.40
C GLU A 389 11.12 21.47 -0.93
N ALA A 390 10.29 20.96 -0.02
CA ALA A 390 10.47 21.13 1.41
C ALA A 390 11.78 20.49 1.89
N ASP A 391 12.07 19.27 1.44
CA ASP A 391 13.30 18.57 1.78
C ASP A 391 14.51 19.36 1.27
N LEU A 392 14.61 19.64 -0.04
CA LEU A 392 15.73 20.38 -0.63
C LEU A 392 15.94 21.79 -0.04
N ALA A 393 14.90 22.41 0.51
CA ALA A 393 14.97 23.72 1.13
C ALA A 393 15.55 23.71 2.56
N ARG A 394 15.66 22.55 3.21
CA ARG A 394 16.23 22.50 4.56
C ARG A 394 17.72 22.85 4.54
N MET A 395 18.16 23.60 5.54
CA MET A 395 19.57 23.99 5.67
C MET A 395 20.50 22.81 6.03
N ASP A 396 19.94 21.72 6.58
CA ASP A 396 20.65 20.52 7.00
C ASP A 396 20.51 19.36 6.00
N VAL A 397 20.04 19.59 4.76
CA VAL A 397 20.17 18.59 3.70
C VAL A 397 21.63 18.43 3.34
N ASN A 398 22.21 17.33 3.82
CA ASN A 398 23.64 17.14 3.79
C ASN A 398 24.15 16.52 2.47
N PHE A 399 23.28 16.00 1.60
CA PHE A 399 23.71 15.32 0.37
C PHE A 399 22.74 15.51 -0.80
N ILE A 400 23.23 16.18 -1.84
CA ILE A 400 22.52 16.47 -3.09
C ILE A 400 23.45 16.13 -4.27
N SER A 401 22.90 15.54 -5.32
CA SER A 401 23.65 15.14 -6.51
C SER A 401 22.83 15.44 -7.78
N ASN A 402 23.53 15.76 -8.87
CA ASN A 402 22.92 16.04 -10.18
C ASN A 402 21.93 17.22 -10.20
N PHE A 403 22.19 18.27 -9.42
CA PHE A 403 21.55 19.58 -9.53
C PHE A 403 22.53 20.64 -10.04
N GLU A 404 22.03 21.68 -10.70
CA GLU A 404 22.86 22.83 -11.08
C GLU A 404 23.27 23.64 -9.83
N PRO A 405 24.56 23.99 -9.68
CA PRO A 405 24.98 24.95 -8.66
C PRO A 405 24.65 26.37 -9.13
N LEU A 406 23.50 26.90 -8.70
CA LEU A 406 23.04 28.23 -9.09
C LEU A 406 23.81 29.30 -8.31
N SER A 407 24.43 30.23 -9.03
CA SER A 407 25.07 31.41 -8.46
C SER A 407 24.03 32.42 -7.96
N ARG A 408 24.46 33.32 -7.06
CA ARG A 408 23.64 34.45 -6.58
C ARG A 408 22.98 35.24 -7.72
N LYS A 409 23.72 35.52 -8.80
CA LYS A 409 23.17 36.25 -9.96
C LYS A 409 22.01 35.50 -10.61
N GLN A 410 22.16 34.19 -10.85
CA GLN A 410 21.12 33.37 -11.46
C GLN A 410 19.87 33.27 -10.57
N VAL A 411 20.06 33.16 -9.26
CA VAL A 411 18.94 33.15 -8.31
C VAL A 411 18.21 34.50 -8.31
N LEU A 412 18.93 35.62 -8.30
CA LEU A 412 18.31 36.96 -8.37
C LEU A 412 17.53 37.18 -9.68
N GLU A 413 18.05 36.70 -10.82
CA GLU A 413 17.34 36.72 -12.10
C GLU A 413 16.08 35.85 -12.08
N MET A 414 16.11 34.72 -11.36
CA MET A 414 14.96 33.84 -11.18
C MET A 414 13.89 34.48 -10.27
N THR A 415 14.29 35.06 -9.13
CA THR A 415 13.36 35.72 -8.20
C THR A 415 12.73 36.99 -8.79
N ALA A 416 13.40 37.65 -9.74
CA ALA A 416 12.86 38.80 -10.47
C ALA A 416 11.68 38.43 -11.38
N LYS A 417 11.55 37.15 -11.78
CA LYS A 417 10.38 36.65 -12.52
C LYS A 417 9.28 36.26 -11.55
N VAL A 418 8.58 37.27 -11.03
CA VAL A 418 7.64 37.11 -9.90
C VAL A 418 6.59 36.01 -10.10
N VAL A 419 5.95 35.93 -11.27
CA VAL A 419 4.94 34.89 -11.58
C VAL A 419 5.53 33.48 -11.51
N ASP A 420 6.70 33.33 -12.11
CA ASP A 420 7.47 32.10 -12.18
C ASP A 420 7.96 31.64 -10.80
N PHE A 421 8.30 32.60 -9.95
CA PHE A 421 8.80 32.41 -8.60
C PHE A 421 7.68 32.08 -7.60
N ASP A 422 6.50 32.68 -7.77
CA ASP A 422 5.30 32.40 -6.97
C ASP A 422 4.82 30.95 -7.09
N ALA A 423 5.13 30.29 -8.21
CA ALA A 423 4.83 28.88 -8.42
C ALA A 423 5.61 27.93 -7.52
N PHE A 424 6.73 28.34 -6.90
CA PHE A 424 7.44 27.51 -5.92
C PHE A 424 6.69 27.44 -4.59
N THR A 425 6.87 26.34 -3.86
CA THR A 425 6.38 26.24 -2.49
C THR A 425 7.07 27.25 -1.57
N PRO A 426 6.42 27.65 -0.44
CA PRO A 426 7.03 28.58 0.50
C PRO A 426 8.43 28.20 0.99
N PRO A 427 8.75 26.91 1.32
CA PRO A 427 10.11 26.51 1.70
C PRO A 427 11.15 26.81 0.61
N MET A 428 10.87 26.47 -0.64
CA MET A 428 11.80 26.72 -1.75
C MET A 428 11.95 28.23 -2.03
N GLN A 429 10.86 29.01 -1.92
CA GLN A 429 10.95 30.46 -2.04
C GLN A 429 11.84 31.07 -0.93
N GLU A 430 11.73 30.58 0.30
CA GLU A 430 12.55 31.02 1.42
C GLU A 430 14.02 30.69 1.21
N LEU A 431 14.33 29.46 0.78
CA LEU A 431 15.69 29.04 0.41
C LEU A 431 16.28 29.98 -0.66
N LEU A 432 15.54 30.24 -1.73
CA LEU A 432 16.03 31.08 -2.83
C LEU A 432 16.22 32.54 -2.40
N ARG A 433 15.32 33.10 -1.56
CA ARG A 433 15.50 34.45 -0.99
C ARG A 433 16.69 34.52 -0.02
N SER A 434 17.07 33.40 0.61
CA SER A 434 18.20 33.38 1.55
C SER A 434 19.55 33.75 0.90
N VAL A 435 19.67 33.62 -0.43
CA VAL A 435 20.90 33.97 -1.18
C VAL A 435 21.29 35.45 -1.04
N GLU A 436 20.33 36.32 -0.74
CA GLU A 436 20.61 37.74 -0.52
C GLU A 436 21.36 38.00 0.78
N LYS A 437 21.09 37.14 1.79
CA LYS A 437 21.58 37.24 3.16
C LYS A 437 22.77 36.32 3.45
N GLY A 438 22.99 35.28 2.64
CA GLY A 438 24.00 34.25 2.89
C GLY A 438 25.41 34.61 2.41
N GLU A 439 26.41 34.00 3.05
CA GLU A 439 27.81 34.02 2.62
C GLU A 439 28.13 32.94 1.57
N SER A 440 27.20 31.99 1.32
CA SER A 440 27.38 30.90 0.35
C SER A 440 27.38 31.40 -1.10
N GLY A 441 28.28 30.86 -1.92
CA GLY A 441 28.38 31.18 -3.35
C GLY A 441 27.32 30.50 -4.23
N TYR A 442 26.67 29.43 -3.75
CA TYR A 442 25.79 28.59 -4.56
C TYR A 442 24.56 28.06 -3.79
N ILE A 443 23.47 27.86 -4.52
CA ILE A 443 22.22 27.21 -4.06
C ILE A 443 21.75 26.23 -5.14
N VAL A 444 21.04 25.16 -4.74
CA VAL A 444 20.33 24.28 -5.66
C VAL A 444 18.84 24.59 -5.67
N CYS A 445 18.16 24.29 -6.77
CA CYS A 445 16.74 24.52 -6.94
C CYS A 445 16.09 23.26 -7.50
N SER A 446 14.90 22.90 -7.00
CA SER A 446 14.11 21.75 -7.47
C SER A 446 13.93 21.76 -9.00
N ALA A 447 13.68 22.93 -9.57
CA ALA A 447 13.45 23.15 -11.00
C ALA A 447 14.72 23.13 -11.87
N ASN A 448 15.90 22.97 -11.28
CA ASN A 448 17.18 23.07 -11.98
C ASN A 448 18.08 21.84 -11.78
N PRO A 449 17.71 20.67 -12.32
CA PRO A 449 18.62 19.53 -12.43
C PRO A 449 19.87 19.90 -13.23
N ARG A 450 21.00 19.22 -12.93
CA ARG A 450 22.27 19.37 -13.66
C ARG A 450 22.04 19.18 -15.15
N ARG A 451 22.62 20.05 -15.97
CA ARG A 451 22.64 19.94 -17.42
C ARG A 451 23.79 19.04 -17.85
N VAL A 452 23.47 18.03 -18.64
CA VAL A 452 24.42 17.15 -19.32
C VAL A 452 24.22 17.40 -20.81
N ASP A 453 25.27 17.84 -21.50
CA ASP A 453 25.22 18.27 -22.91
C ASP A 453 24.12 19.31 -23.18
N GLY A 454 23.94 20.23 -22.23
CA GLY A 454 22.96 21.32 -22.32
C GLY A 454 21.53 20.95 -21.94
N VAL A 455 21.22 19.66 -21.72
CA VAL A 455 19.87 19.17 -21.36
C VAL A 455 19.80 18.83 -19.88
N PRO A 456 18.75 19.24 -19.14
CA PRO A 456 18.57 18.81 -17.75
C PRO A 456 18.55 17.28 -17.63
N THR A 457 19.34 16.76 -16.71
CA THR A 457 19.39 15.32 -16.43
C THR A 457 18.04 14.80 -15.96
N LYS A 458 17.70 13.58 -16.35
CA LYS A 458 16.54 12.83 -15.85
C LYS A 458 16.83 12.05 -14.58
N ASN A 459 17.96 12.35 -13.91
CA ASN A 459 18.38 11.68 -12.69
C ASN A 459 18.87 12.67 -11.61
N PRO A 460 18.09 13.71 -11.27
CA PRO A 460 18.35 14.53 -10.07
C PRO A 460 18.27 13.63 -8.83
N ARG A 461 19.11 13.88 -7.82
CA ARG A 461 19.17 13.03 -6.61
C ARG A 461 19.40 13.83 -5.34
N TYR A 462 18.79 13.38 -4.25
CA TYR A 462 19.12 13.82 -2.90
C TYR A 462 18.94 12.66 -1.92
N LEU A 463 19.58 12.73 -0.75
CA LEU A 463 19.30 11.81 0.35
C LEU A 463 18.23 12.41 1.25
N GLN A 464 17.02 11.87 1.14
CA GLN A 464 15.90 12.19 2.01
C GLN A 464 16.09 11.49 3.36
N ASP A 465 15.95 12.21 4.48
CA ASP A 465 15.80 11.53 5.78
C ASP A 465 14.52 10.71 5.77
N ARG A 466 14.57 9.48 6.28
CA ARG A 466 13.38 8.64 6.34
C ARG A 466 12.23 9.38 7.06
N PRO A 467 11.04 9.50 6.43
CA PRO A 467 9.93 10.27 7.00
C PRO A 467 9.54 9.79 8.40
N ASP A 468 9.57 8.49 8.66
CA ASP A 468 9.24 7.89 9.96
C ASP A 468 10.25 8.20 11.08
N MET A 469 11.45 8.67 10.70
CA MET A 469 12.51 9.10 11.61
C MET A 469 12.58 10.62 11.75
N ALA A 470 12.26 11.35 10.66
CA ALA A 470 12.22 12.80 10.64
C ALA A 470 11.04 13.36 11.46
N ASP A 471 9.87 12.72 11.36
CA ASP A 471 8.70 12.98 12.21
C ASP A 471 8.29 11.69 12.95
N PRO A 472 8.83 11.46 14.17
CA PRO A 472 8.58 10.22 14.91
C PRO A 472 7.18 10.15 15.51
N LEU A 473 6.41 11.25 15.52
CA LEU A 473 5.07 11.30 16.11
C LEU A 473 4.14 10.32 15.39
N ASP A 474 4.22 10.28 14.06
CA ASP A 474 3.34 9.47 13.23
C ASP A 474 3.55 7.97 13.47
N ARG A 475 4.81 7.53 13.55
CA ARG A 475 5.16 6.15 13.89
C ARG A 475 4.77 5.82 15.34
N TYR A 476 4.98 6.75 16.27
CA TYR A 476 4.63 6.58 17.67
C TYR A 476 3.11 6.39 17.87
N VAL A 477 2.30 7.25 17.26
CA VAL A 477 0.84 7.19 17.32
C VAL A 477 0.29 5.94 16.62
N ALA A 478 0.93 5.49 15.54
CA ALA A 478 0.59 4.24 14.86
C ALA A 478 0.79 3.01 15.75
N GLU A 479 1.96 2.87 16.39
CA GLU A 479 2.25 1.75 17.29
C GLU A 479 1.31 1.79 18.51
N LEU A 480 1.11 2.97 19.09
CA LEU A 480 0.28 3.11 20.27
C LEU A 480 -1.20 2.82 19.97
N GLY A 481 -1.69 3.24 18.81
CA GLY A 481 -3.03 2.89 18.33
C GLY A 481 -3.22 1.37 18.24
N ALA A 482 -2.25 0.65 17.67
CA ALA A 482 -2.29 -0.81 17.56
C ALA A 482 -2.20 -1.46 18.95
N ARG A 483 -1.35 -0.93 19.84
CA ARG A 483 -1.23 -1.38 21.23
C ARG A 483 -2.55 -1.29 21.99
N PHE A 484 -3.23 -0.14 21.90
CA PHE A 484 -4.51 0.10 22.57
C PHE A 484 -5.60 -0.80 21.99
N TYR A 485 -5.67 -0.89 20.66
CA TYR A 485 -6.64 -1.71 19.97
C TYR A 485 -6.52 -3.19 20.39
N ARG A 486 -5.30 -3.73 20.42
CA ARG A 486 -5.00 -5.12 20.79
C ARG A 486 -4.92 -5.36 22.31
N LYS A 487 -4.98 -4.30 23.13
CA LYS A 487 -4.83 -4.33 24.60
C LYS A 487 -3.50 -4.95 25.07
N ALA A 488 -2.45 -4.83 24.25
CA ALA A 488 -1.12 -5.39 24.53
C ALA A 488 -0.45 -4.67 25.71
N LYS A 489 0.18 -5.40 26.66
CA LYS A 489 0.77 -4.78 27.86
C LYS A 489 1.89 -3.81 27.47
N LEU A 490 2.16 -2.82 28.31
CA LEU A 490 3.16 -1.79 28.02
C LEU A 490 4.57 -2.34 27.74
N GLY A 491 4.99 -3.38 28.46
CA GLY A 491 6.29 -4.03 28.26
C GLY A 491 6.35 -5.03 27.12
N ASP A 492 5.20 -5.41 26.54
CA ASP A 492 5.13 -6.40 25.47
C ASP A 492 5.43 -5.73 24.11
N PRO A 493 6.02 -6.46 23.15
CA PRO A 493 6.17 -5.95 21.78
C PRO A 493 4.81 -5.78 21.09
N VAL A 494 4.75 -4.89 20.10
CA VAL A 494 3.60 -4.73 19.20
C VAL A 494 4.03 -5.18 17.80
N PRO A 495 3.90 -6.48 17.48
CA PRO A 495 4.31 -7.00 16.18
C PRO A 495 3.44 -6.43 15.05
N LEU A 496 4.09 -5.92 14.00
CA LEU A 496 3.43 -5.35 12.81
C LEU A 496 3.84 -6.18 11.57
N PRO A 497 3.24 -7.36 11.36
CA PRO A 497 3.61 -8.21 10.23
C PRO A 497 3.01 -7.68 8.92
N VAL A 498 3.61 -8.09 7.80
CA VAL A 498 3.05 -7.88 6.46
C VAL A 498 1.67 -8.51 6.38
N ASN A 499 0.69 -7.75 5.88
CA ASN A 499 -0.70 -8.21 5.74
C ASN A 499 -1.13 -8.36 4.27
N ALA A 500 -0.41 -7.76 3.32
CA ALA A 500 -0.75 -7.81 1.91
C ALA A 500 0.50 -7.67 1.04
N VAL A 501 0.65 -8.56 0.05
CA VAL A 501 1.69 -8.51 -0.98
C VAL A 501 1.08 -7.96 -2.27
N LEU A 502 1.51 -6.76 -2.66
CA LEU A 502 0.88 -5.91 -3.68
C LEU A 502 1.91 -5.43 -4.71
N SER A 503 2.52 -6.37 -5.43
CA SER A 503 3.55 -6.09 -6.45
C SER A 503 3.06 -5.13 -7.54
N GLY A 504 3.97 -4.46 -8.24
CA GLY A 504 3.65 -3.48 -9.27
C GLY A 504 4.18 -3.90 -10.63
N ARG A 505 3.36 -3.71 -11.67
CA ARG A 505 3.75 -3.96 -13.06
C ARG A 505 3.80 -2.67 -13.85
N ARG A 506 4.85 -2.52 -14.66
CA ARG A 506 4.93 -1.43 -15.62
C ARG A 506 4.39 -1.89 -16.97
N ASN A 507 3.16 -1.52 -17.25
CA ASN A 507 2.50 -1.81 -18.50
C ASN A 507 2.76 -0.71 -19.53
N ASN A 508 2.93 -1.11 -20.80
CA ASN A 508 3.03 -0.20 -21.93
C ASN A 508 2.08 -0.65 -23.06
N PRO A 509 1.50 0.31 -23.80
CA PRO A 509 0.78 0.00 -25.02
C PRO A 509 1.78 -0.46 -26.11
N PRO A 510 1.30 -1.08 -27.20
CA PRO A 510 2.13 -1.36 -28.36
C PRO A 510 2.54 -0.04 -29.06
N GLU A 511 3.81 0.09 -29.44
CA GLU A 511 4.30 1.16 -30.33
C GLU A 511 4.86 0.51 -31.61
N LYS A 512 3.96 0.21 -32.56
CA LYS A 512 4.27 -0.53 -33.79
C LYS A 512 5.44 0.08 -34.57
N ASP A 513 5.48 1.41 -34.70
CA ASP A 513 6.53 2.15 -35.42
C ASP A 513 7.93 2.00 -34.78
N LYS A 514 7.98 1.65 -33.49
CA LYS A 514 9.23 1.42 -32.74
C LYS A 514 9.50 -0.07 -32.49
N GLY A 515 8.67 -0.96 -33.04
CA GLY A 515 8.74 -2.40 -32.79
C GLY A 515 8.49 -2.79 -31.32
N ILE A 516 7.82 -1.95 -30.53
CA ILE A 516 7.53 -2.23 -29.12
C ILE A 516 6.19 -2.97 -29.04
N ARG A 517 6.21 -4.21 -28.56
CA ARG A 517 5.01 -5.01 -28.30
C ARG A 517 4.34 -4.62 -26.97
N SER A 518 3.06 -4.95 -26.84
CA SER A 518 2.25 -4.60 -25.66
C SER A 518 2.66 -5.43 -24.45
N LEU A 519 2.73 -4.78 -23.28
CA LEU A 519 2.65 -5.47 -21.97
C LEU A 519 1.39 -5.06 -21.19
N ALA A 520 0.51 -4.26 -21.79
CA ALA A 520 -0.72 -3.77 -21.16
C ALA A 520 -1.87 -4.79 -21.22
N VAL A 521 -1.58 -6.08 -20.98
CA VAL A 521 -2.57 -7.17 -20.99
C VAL A 521 -3.25 -7.38 -19.62
N TYR A 522 -2.75 -6.72 -18.58
CA TYR A 522 -3.32 -6.80 -17.24
C TYR A 522 -4.42 -5.75 -17.05
N ASN A 523 -5.47 -6.14 -16.32
CA ASN A 523 -6.43 -5.22 -15.72
C ASN A 523 -5.79 -4.47 -14.52
N PRO A 524 -6.49 -3.51 -13.88
CA PRO A 524 -5.94 -2.73 -12.78
C PRO A 524 -5.34 -3.54 -11.61
N ILE A 525 -5.96 -4.68 -11.23
CA ILE A 525 -5.55 -5.53 -10.12
C ILE A 525 -5.73 -7.01 -10.48
N HIS A 526 -4.61 -7.75 -10.49
CA HIS A 526 -4.61 -9.19 -10.69
C HIS A 526 -4.22 -9.93 -9.41
N TYR A 527 -4.80 -11.12 -9.22
CA TYR A 527 -4.36 -12.14 -8.26
C TYR A 527 -3.74 -13.29 -9.03
N GLN A 528 -2.56 -13.75 -8.62
CA GLN A 528 -1.94 -14.94 -9.18
C GLN A 528 -1.69 -15.95 -8.07
N GLU A 529 -2.05 -17.21 -8.35
CA GLU A 529 -1.60 -18.32 -7.51
C GLU A 529 -0.08 -18.50 -7.67
N LEU A 530 0.54 -19.22 -6.73
CA LEU A 530 2.00 -19.28 -6.63
C LEU A 530 2.71 -19.73 -7.92
N PRO A 531 2.23 -20.71 -8.70
CA PRO A 531 2.89 -21.05 -9.97
C PRO A 531 2.96 -19.86 -10.93
N GLU A 532 1.83 -19.23 -11.24
CA GLU A 532 1.77 -18.08 -12.15
C GLU A 532 2.49 -16.85 -11.60
N LEU A 533 2.44 -16.63 -10.29
CA LEU A 533 3.15 -15.55 -9.62
C LEU A 533 4.67 -15.75 -9.74
N PHE A 534 5.16 -16.98 -9.56
CA PHE A 534 6.60 -17.27 -9.67
C PHE A 534 7.10 -17.22 -11.11
N MET A 535 6.27 -17.55 -12.11
CA MET A 535 6.65 -17.27 -13.50
C MET A 535 6.93 -15.78 -13.71
N ASP A 536 6.10 -14.90 -13.13
CA ASP A 536 6.30 -13.45 -13.19
C ASP A 536 7.52 -13.01 -12.40
N TYR A 537 7.67 -13.47 -11.16
CA TYR A 537 8.77 -13.08 -10.26
C TYR A 537 10.13 -13.52 -10.79
N ILE A 538 10.23 -14.69 -11.43
CA ILE A 538 11.44 -15.16 -12.12
C ILE A 538 11.83 -14.19 -13.25
N CYS A 539 10.84 -13.63 -13.95
CA CYS A 539 11.07 -12.85 -15.17
C CYS A 539 11.16 -11.34 -14.95
N SER A 540 10.35 -10.78 -14.05
CA SER A 540 10.27 -9.34 -13.72
C SER A 540 10.31 -8.47 -14.98
N LEU A 541 9.26 -8.55 -15.79
CA LEU A 541 9.23 -8.00 -17.15
C LEU A 541 8.99 -6.48 -17.18
N THR A 542 9.64 -5.79 -18.11
CA THR A 542 9.50 -4.35 -18.35
C THR A 542 9.61 -4.02 -19.84
N GLY A 543 8.76 -3.10 -20.33
CA GLY A 543 8.69 -2.75 -21.75
C GLY A 543 9.80 -1.85 -22.28
N LYS A 544 10.65 -1.28 -21.41
CA LYS A 544 11.68 -0.29 -21.80
C LYS A 544 13.09 -0.79 -21.53
N SER A 545 13.56 -1.75 -22.33
CA SER A 545 14.99 -1.95 -22.54
C SER A 545 15.39 -1.32 -23.87
N PRO A 546 16.22 -0.24 -23.91
CA PRO A 546 16.61 0.42 -25.15
C PRO A 546 17.43 -0.44 -26.13
N SER A 547 17.90 -1.62 -25.70
CA SER A 547 18.91 -2.40 -26.44
C SER A 547 18.38 -3.66 -27.15
N THR A 548 17.09 -4.00 -27.03
CA THR A 548 16.52 -5.21 -27.67
C THR A 548 15.06 -5.03 -28.07
N THR A 549 14.63 -5.66 -29.16
CA THR A 549 13.22 -5.75 -29.61
C THR A 549 12.35 -6.72 -28.80
N ALA A 550 12.92 -7.36 -27.78
CA ALA A 550 12.24 -8.30 -26.88
C ALA A 550 12.04 -7.70 -25.48
N ALA A 551 11.12 -8.27 -24.68
CA ALA A 551 10.72 -7.67 -23.41
C ALA A 551 11.94 -7.55 -22.51
N GLY A 552 12.13 -6.41 -21.84
CA GLY A 552 13.17 -6.28 -20.84
C GLY A 552 12.84 -7.20 -19.65
N SER A 553 13.87 -7.76 -19.03
CA SER A 553 13.77 -8.48 -17.75
C SER A 553 14.73 -7.82 -16.77
N GLU A 554 14.24 -7.50 -15.58
CA GLU A 554 15.09 -7.04 -14.46
C GLU A 554 15.69 -8.22 -13.66
N GLY A 555 15.53 -9.45 -14.15
CA GLY A 555 15.93 -10.68 -13.49
C GLY A 555 15.03 -11.05 -12.31
N ALA A 556 15.29 -12.21 -11.70
CA ALA A 556 14.51 -12.73 -10.59
C ALA A 556 14.30 -11.67 -9.49
N LEU A 557 13.04 -11.49 -9.06
CA LEU A 557 12.62 -10.58 -7.99
C LEU A 557 13.04 -9.12 -8.19
N THR A 558 13.31 -8.68 -9.43
CA THR A 558 13.92 -7.38 -9.77
C THR A 558 15.33 -7.16 -9.19
N LYS A 559 16.01 -8.25 -8.84
CA LYS A 559 17.33 -8.26 -8.20
C LYS A 559 18.45 -8.67 -9.14
N GLY A 560 18.20 -8.84 -10.44
CA GLY A 560 19.23 -9.22 -11.42
C GLY A 560 20.51 -8.37 -11.35
N PRO A 561 20.43 -7.03 -11.22
CA PRO A 561 21.62 -6.18 -11.05
C PRO A 561 22.22 -6.15 -9.64
N PHE A 562 21.57 -6.78 -8.65
CA PHE A 562 21.87 -6.65 -7.22
C PHE A 562 22.02 -8.00 -6.50
N ASN A 563 22.28 -9.08 -7.24
CA ASN A 563 22.51 -10.40 -6.70
C ASN A 563 23.81 -10.96 -7.29
N ALA A 564 24.78 -11.25 -6.41
CA ALA A 564 26.08 -11.80 -6.78
C ALA A 564 26.12 -13.34 -6.73
N LEU A 565 24.99 -13.99 -6.41
CA LEU A 565 24.81 -15.44 -6.38
C LEU A 565 23.88 -15.89 -7.51
N ARG A 566 23.73 -17.21 -7.67
CA ARG A 566 22.67 -17.77 -8.52
C ARG A 566 21.30 -17.37 -7.96
N PRO A 567 20.36 -16.92 -8.82
CA PRO A 567 19.07 -16.38 -8.38
C PRO A 567 18.15 -17.44 -7.75
N THR A 568 18.45 -18.73 -7.90
CA THR A 568 17.72 -19.85 -7.28
C THR A 568 17.68 -19.77 -5.77
N ALA A 569 18.75 -19.32 -5.11
CA ALA A 569 18.79 -19.17 -3.65
C ALA A 569 17.72 -18.18 -3.13
N ASP A 570 17.58 -17.05 -3.82
CA ASP A 570 16.55 -16.04 -3.55
C ASP A 570 15.16 -16.60 -3.86
N LEU A 571 14.98 -17.24 -5.02
CA LEU A 571 13.68 -17.76 -5.48
C LEU A 571 13.16 -18.89 -4.57
N ASN A 572 14.02 -19.82 -4.17
CA ASN A 572 13.67 -20.90 -3.25
C ASN A 572 13.19 -20.32 -1.91
N THR A 573 13.91 -19.33 -1.39
CA THR A 573 13.59 -18.69 -0.11
C THR A 573 12.30 -17.88 -0.20
N ALA A 574 12.10 -17.11 -1.27
CA ALA A 574 10.87 -16.36 -1.51
C ALA A 574 9.65 -17.29 -1.65
N LEU A 575 9.80 -18.47 -2.29
CA LEU A 575 8.70 -19.43 -2.41
C LEU A 575 8.31 -19.99 -1.05
N VAL A 576 9.30 -20.39 -0.24
CA VAL A 576 9.07 -20.87 1.13
C VAL A 576 8.36 -19.79 1.95
N SER A 577 8.79 -18.53 1.84
CA SER A 577 8.19 -17.37 2.50
C SER A 577 6.70 -17.21 2.14
N MET A 578 6.35 -17.23 0.85
CA MET A 578 4.96 -17.13 0.39
C MET A 578 4.09 -18.33 0.82
N ILE A 579 4.62 -19.56 0.77
CA ILE A 579 3.88 -20.76 1.19
C ILE A 579 3.62 -20.75 2.70
N LEU A 580 4.62 -20.42 3.51
CA LEU A 580 4.52 -20.48 4.98
C LEU A 580 3.59 -19.39 5.54
N THR A 581 3.65 -18.19 4.97
CA THR A 581 2.82 -17.05 5.39
C THR A 581 1.39 -17.15 4.87
N GLY A 582 1.17 -17.87 3.76
CA GLY A 582 -0.12 -17.94 3.08
C GLY A 582 -0.60 -16.59 2.54
N LEU A 583 0.29 -15.60 2.42
CA LEU A 583 -0.06 -14.27 1.91
C LEU A 583 -0.35 -14.36 0.39
N PRO A 584 -1.51 -13.87 -0.07
CA PRO A 584 -1.84 -13.93 -1.49
C PRO A 584 -1.03 -12.92 -2.31
N GLY A 585 -0.54 -13.34 -3.48
CA GLY A 585 0.20 -12.50 -4.42
C GLY A 585 -0.73 -11.70 -5.33
N PHE A 586 -0.93 -10.43 -5.01
CA PHE A 586 -1.64 -9.50 -5.88
C PHE A 586 -0.65 -8.60 -6.63
N SER A 587 -1.08 -8.10 -7.78
CA SER A 587 -0.33 -7.12 -8.56
C SER A 587 -1.21 -5.97 -9.03
N SER A 588 -0.60 -4.79 -9.15
CA SER A 588 -1.25 -3.56 -9.61
C SER A 588 -0.63 -3.05 -10.91
N ALA A 589 -1.47 -2.61 -11.84
CA ALA A 589 -1.02 -2.01 -13.09
C ALA A 589 -0.52 -0.56 -12.87
N ALA A 590 0.60 -0.23 -13.49
CA ALA A 590 1.09 1.14 -13.65
C ALA A 590 1.37 1.42 -15.13
N GLY A 591 1.29 2.68 -15.54
CA GLY A 591 1.42 3.11 -16.92
C GLY A 591 0.10 3.00 -17.68
N HIS A 592 -0.26 1.79 -18.12
CA HIS A 592 -1.45 1.54 -18.96
C HIS A 592 -2.24 0.28 -18.55
N VAL A 593 -3.52 0.26 -18.93
CA VAL A 593 -4.38 -0.93 -18.92
C VAL A 593 -5.00 -1.06 -20.31
N GLY A 594 -4.64 -2.10 -21.05
CA GLY A 594 -4.88 -2.16 -22.48
C GLY A 594 -4.10 -1.07 -23.25
N PRO A 595 -4.21 -1.06 -24.59
CA PRO A 595 -3.50 -0.10 -25.43
C PRO A 595 -4.01 1.34 -25.30
N ASN A 596 -5.24 1.56 -24.84
CA ASN A 596 -5.93 2.84 -24.97
C ASN A 596 -6.13 3.59 -23.64
N CYS A 597 -5.96 2.94 -22.49
CA CYS A 597 -6.20 3.57 -21.19
C CYS A 597 -4.90 3.79 -20.43
N ARG A 598 -4.49 5.06 -20.36
CA ARG A 598 -3.33 5.52 -19.58
C ARG A 598 -3.74 5.82 -18.14
N PHE A 599 -2.91 5.39 -17.19
CA PHE A 599 -3.11 5.58 -15.74
C PHE A 599 -1.91 6.17 -15.00
N ASP A 600 -0.72 6.19 -15.61
CA ASP A 600 0.52 6.54 -14.92
C ASP A 600 0.63 5.78 -13.58
N HIS A 601 0.60 6.46 -12.43
CA HIS A 601 0.63 5.83 -11.10
C HIS A 601 -0.70 5.89 -10.34
N ASP A 602 -1.79 6.34 -10.96
CA ASP A 602 -3.07 6.56 -10.28
C ASP A 602 -3.60 5.28 -9.60
N ILE A 603 -3.49 4.13 -10.26
CA ILE A 603 -3.86 2.82 -9.68
C ILE A 603 -2.92 2.45 -8.53
N SER A 604 -1.61 2.70 -8.66
CA SER A 604 -0.61 2.38 -7.63
C SER A 604 -0.86 3.15 -6.32
N LEU A 605 -1.29 4.41 -6.41
CA LEU A 605 -1.65 5.24 -5.26
C LEU A 605 -2.98 4.83 -4.63
N LEU A 606 -3.93 4.37 -5.44
CA LEU A 606 -5.28 3.98 -5.02
C LEU A 606 -5.32 2.62 -4.30
N VAL A 607 -4.53 1.63 -4.73
CA VAL A 607 -4.59 0.26 -4.19
C VAL A 607 -4.48 0.19 -2.66
N PRO A 608 -3.52 0.87 -1.99
CA PRO A 608 -3.43 0.87 -0.53
C PRO A 608 -4.66 1.46 0.17
N GLU A 609 -5.35 2.42 -0.45
CA GLU A 609 -6.57 3.02 0.08
C GLU A 609 -7.75 2.04 0.08
N ILE A 610 -7.80 1.16 -0.92
CA ILE A 610 -8.76 0.07 -0.97
C ILE A 610 -8.39 -1.00 0.06
N TRP A 611 -7.14 -1.46 0.05
CA TRP A 611 -6.68 -2.61 0.86
C TRP A 611 -6.77 -2.37 2.37
N CYS A 612 -6.42 -1.17 2.85
CA CYS A 612 -6.53 -0.85 4.28
C CYS A 612 -7.99 -0.78 4.77
N ARG A 613 -8.95 -0.72 3.85
CA ARG A 613 -10.39 -0.69 4.15
C ARG A 613 -11.04 -2.06 4.03
N LEU A 614 -10.30 -3.12 3.71
CA LEU A 614 -10.80 -4.50 3.65
C LEU A 614 -10.55 -5.24 4.97
N SER A 615 -11.52 -6.02 5.42
CA SER A 615 -11.28 -6.97 6.52
C SER A 615 -10.25 -8.04 6.10
N PRO A 616 -9.69 -8.81 7.03
CA PRO A 616 -8.84 -9.96 6.68
C PRO A 616 -9.54 -10.96 5.75
N GLU A 617 -10.81 -11.29 6.02
CA GLU A 617 -11.62 -12.20 5.18
C GLU A 617 -11.84 -11.62 3.77
N GLU A 618 -12.12 -10.32 3.67
CA GLU A 618 -12.34 -9.65 2.38
C GLU A 618 -11.08 -9.56 1.52
N ARG A 619 -9.89 -9.78 2.11
CA ARG A 619 -8.60 -9.85 1.39
C ARG A 619 -8.26 -11.26 0.90
N ASP A 620 -8.97 -12.28 1.36
CA ASP A 620 -8.73 -13.67 0.96
C ASP A 620 -9.24 -13.91 -0.48
N PRO A 621 -8.38 -14.33 -1.43
CA PRO A 621 -8.81 -14.69 -2.77
C PRO A 621 -9.90 -15.76 -2.81
N LYS A 622 -9.94 -16.70 -1.84
CA LYS A 622 -11.01 -17.71 -1.77
C LYS A 622 -12.37 -17.05 -1.51
N TYR A 623 -12.42 -16.08 -0.60
CA TYR A 623 -13.60 -15.25 -0.38
C TYR A 623 -13.97 -14.47 -1.64
N MET A 624 -12.98 -13.85 -2.28
CA MET A 624 -13.20 -13.07 -3.49
C MET A 624 -13.76 -13.92 -4.64
N LEU A 625 -13.20 -15.10 -4.90
CA LEU A 625 -13.66 -16.04 -5.92
C LEU A 625 -15.08 -16.54 -5.61
N LYS A 626 -15.34 -16.97 -4.37
CA LYS A 626 -16.67 -17.43 -3.92
C LYS A 626 -17.76 -16.38 -4.16
N HIS A 627 -17.41 -15.10 -4.08
CA HIS A 627 -18.34 -13.99 -4.27
C HIS A 627 -18.30 -13.35 -5.67
N GLY A 628 -17.53 -13.92 -6.61
CA GLY A 628 -17.41 -13.40 -7.99
C GLY A 628 -16.72 -12.04 -8.07
N LEU A 629 -15.88 -11.71 -7.08
CA LEU A 629 -15.07 -10.49 -7.02
C LEU A 629 -13.76 -10.65 -7.82
N LEU A 630 -13.36 -11.89 -8.09
CA LEU A 630 -12.29 -12.26 -9.02
C LEU A 630 -12.84 -13.20 -10.10
N GLU A 631 -12.33 -13.09 -11.32
CA GLU A 631 -12.58 -14.02 -12.43
C GLU A 631 -11.25 -14.50 -13.05
N PRO A 632 -11.16 -15.76 -13.52
CA PRO A 632 -9.97 -16.24 -14.21
C PRO A 632 -9.83 -15.59 -15.59
N VAL A 633 -8.60 -15.33 -16.01
CA VAL A 633 -8.32 -15.02 -17.41
C VAL A 633 -8.26 -16.33 -18.19
N LEU A 634 -9.04 -16.46 -19.26
CA LEU A 634 -9.17 -17.71 -20.00
C LEU A 634 -8.25 -17.74 -21.23
N ASP A 635 -7.70 -18.91 -21.51
CA ASP A 635 -6.95 -19.17 -22.75
C ASP A 635 -7.77 -18.79 -23.99
N GLN A 636 -7.07 -18.39 -25.04
CA GLN A 636 -7.69 -18.00 -26.30
C GLN A 636 -7.14 -18.87 -27.43
N THR A 637 -8.02 -19.37 -28.30
CA THR A 637 -7.61 -20.17 -29.46
C THR A 637 -7.63 -19.31 -30.71
N LEU A 638 -6.49 -19.20 -31.38
CA LEU A 638 -6.36 -18.51 -32.65
C LEU A 638 -7.02 -19.31 -33.79
N PRO A 639 -7.36 -18.65 -34.93
CA PRO A 639 -7.98 -19.33 -36.08
C PRO A 639 -7.17 -20.50 -36.66
N ASP A 640 -5.85 -20.53 -36.46
CA ASP A 640 -4.94 -21.60 -36.88
C ASP A 640 -4.88 -22.80 -35.90
N GLY A 641 -5.61 -22.73 -34.79
CA GLY A 641 -5.63 -23.73 -33.73
C GLY A 641 -4.59 -23.51 -32.62
N THR A 642 -3.74 -22.49 -32.72
CA THR A 642 -2.75 -22.16 -31.69
C THR A 642 -3.44 -21.64 -30.43
N VAL A 643 -3.09 -22.18 -29.26
CA VAL A 643 -3.63 -21.74 -27.96
C VAL A 643 -2.71 -20.72 -27.32
N VAL A 644 -3.24 -19.54 -27.03
CA VAL A 644 -2.59 -18.47 -26.26
C VAL A 644 -2.91 -18.68 -24.78
N PRO A 645 -1.93 -19.00 -23.92
CA PRO A 645 -2.16 -19.44 -22.53
C PRO A 645 -2.39 -18.25 -21.59
N ALA A 646 -3.43 -17.44 -21.85
CA ALA A 646 -3.75 -16.25 -21.06
C ALA A 646 -4.12 -16.56 -19.61
N ARG A 647 -4.45 -17.81 -19.28
CA ARG A 647 -4.58 -18.30 -17.89
C ARG A 647 -3.38 -17.99 -17.00
N ARG A 648 -2.17 -17.88 -17.58
CA ARG A 648 -0.95 -17.56 -16.83
C ARG A 648 -0.92 -16.12 -16.28
N LEU A 649 -1.87 -15.28 -16.68
CA LEU A 649 -2.13 -13.98 -16.04
C LEU A 649 -2.91 -14.11 -14.72
N GLY A 650 -3.37 -15.31 -14.38
CA GLY A 650 -4.12 -15.63 -13.17
C GLY A 650 -5.57 -15.14 -13.20
N TYR A 651 -5.96 -14.45 -12.15
CA TYR A 651 -7.29 -13.90 -11.93
C TYR A 651 -7.24 -12.37 -11.92
N ARG A 652 -8.38 -11.75 -12.21
CA ARG A 652 -8.51 -10.29 -12.24
C ARG A 652 -9.75 -9.82 -11.50
N ILE A 653 -9.74 -8.59 -11.00
CA ILE A 653 -10.92 -7.99 -10.34
C ILE A 653 -12.08 -7.81 -11.32
N THR A 654 -13.31 -7.92 -10.82
CA THR A 654 -14.55 -7.78 -11.61
C THR A 654 -15.28 -6.46 -11.29
N SER A 655 -16.36 -6.18 -12.03
CA SER A 655 -17.28 -5.08 -11.71
C SER A 655 -17.94 -5.24 -10.32
N ARG A 656 -18.11 -6.47 -9.83
CA ARG A 656 -18.57 -6.70 -8.46
C ARG A 656 -17.55 -6.22 -7.42
N PHE A 657 -16.26 -6.37 -7.71
CA PHE A 657 -15.18 -5.87 -6.85
C PHE A 657 -15.21 -4.34 -6.78
N THR A 658 -15.26 -3.67 -7.93
CA THR A 658 -15.31 -2.20 -7.99
C THR A 658 -16.54 -1.71 -7.24
N ARG A 659 -17.74 -2.17 -7.57
CA ARG A 659 -18.97 -1.81 -6.85
C ARG A 659 -18.88 -1.97 -5.33
N ARG A 660 -18.34 -3.10 -4.86
CA ARG A 660 -18.33 -3.44 -3.44
C ARG A 660 -17.27 -2.69 -2.65
N TYR A 661 -16.05 -2.58 -3.19
CA TYR A 661 -14.90 -2.07 -2.46
C TYR A 661 -14.50 -0.67 -2.88
N PHE A 662 -14.65 -0.29 -4.16
CA PHE A 662 -14.43 1.09 -4.59
C PHE A 662 -15.52 2.00 -4.04
N GLY A 663 -16.72 1.48 -3.75
CA GLY A 663 -17.76 2.21 -3.01
C GLY A 663 -17.37 2.58 -1.57
N ARG A 664 -16.19 2.18 -1.08
CA ARG A 664 -15.59 2.67 0.19
C ARG A 664 -14.77 3.94 0.00
N VAL A 665 -14.48 4.31 -1.24
CA VAL A 665 -13.66 5.47 -1.63
C VAL A 665 -14.44 6.44 -2.51
N PHE A 666 -15.14 5.95 -3.53
CA PHE A 666 -15.82 6.75 -4.54
C PHE A 666 -17.33 6.79 -4.34
N ASP A 667 -17.94 7.88 -4.79
CA ASP A 667 -19.39 8.04 -4.84
C ASP A 667 -20.01 7.21 -5.98
N ASN A 668 -19.33 7.13 -7.12
CA ASN A 668 -19.77 6.35 -8.28
C ASN A 668 -18.70 5.32 -8.70
N PRO A 669 -18.59 4.19 -7.97
CA PRO A 669 -17.47 3.27 -8.12
C PRO A 669 -17.40 2.55 -9.48
N ASP A 670 -18.55 2.28 -10.12
CA ASP A 670 -18.59 1.51 -11.38
C ASP A 670 -18.08 2.31 -12.58
N THR A 671 -18.13 3.64 -12.50
CA THR A 671 -17.59 4.51 -13.58
C THR A 671 -16.07 4.65 -13.53
N VAL A 672 -15.43 4.28 -12.41
CA VAL A 672 -13.97 4.40 -12.24
C VAL A 672 -13.26 3.49 -13.23
N PHE A 673 -13.66 2.21 -13.28
CA PHE A 673 -13.18 1.21 -14.23
C PHE A 673 -14.36 0.61 -14.98
N ASP A 674 -14.52 1.02 -16.24
CA ASP A 674 -15.49 0.44 -17.14
C ASP A 674 -15.06 -0.96 -17.63
N GLU A 675 -15.92 -1.60 -18.42
CA GLU A 675 -15.67 -2.94 -18.96
C GLU A 675 -14.38 -3.00 -19.79
N ALA A 676 -14.05 -1.94 -20.53
CA ALA A 676 -12.84 -1.91 -21.35
C ALA A 676 -11.55 -1.86 -20.51
N ILE A 677 -11.61 -1.28 -19.31
CA ILE A 677 -10.53 -1.29 -18.33
C ILE A 677 -10.47 -2.63 -17.58
N LEU A 678 -11.63 -3.18 -17.18
CA LEU A 678 -11.68 -4.46 -16.45
C LEU A 678 -11.32 -5.66 -17.34
N ARG A 679 -11.61 -5.56 -18.64
CA ARG A 679 -11.36 -6.55 -19.69
C ARG A 679 -10.56 -5.93 -20.84
N PRO A 680 -9.24 -5.72 -20.68
CA PRO A 680 -8.40 -5.01 -21.65
C PRO A 680 -8.39 -5.64 -23.05
N GLU A 681 -8.69 -6.93 -23.18
CA GLU A 681 -8.87 -7.62 -24.45
C GLU A 681 -10.00 -7.04 -25.32
N THR A 682 -10.98 -6.35 -24.72
CA THR A 682 -12.06 -5.69 -25.46
C THR A 682 -11.62 -4.38 -26.12
N GLN A 683 -10.46 -3.83 -25.75
CA GLN A 683 -9.90 -2.62 -26.37
C GLN A 683 -9.26 -2.92 -27.73
N ASP A 684 -8.52 -4.03 -27.81
CA ASP A 684 -7.83 -4.54 -29.00
C ASP A 684 -7.41 -5.99 -28.72
N LEU A 685 -8.14 -6.94 -29.32
CA LEU A 685 -7.90 -8.37 -29.08
C LEU A 685 -6.53 -8.81 -29.63
N ASP A 686 -6.12 -8.31 -30.79
CA ASP A 686 -4.85 -8.68 -31.42
C ASP A 686 -3.67 -8.21 -30.56
N ALA A 687 -3.71 -6.96 -30.07
CA ALA A 687 -2.67 -6.45 -29.18
C ALA A 687 -2.64 -7.17 -27.84
N PHE A 688 -3.79 -7.63 -27.33
CA PHE A 688 -3.86 -8.44 -26.13
C PHE A 688 -3.21 -9.82 -26.34
N LEU A 689 -3.58 -10.53 -27.41
CA LEU A 689 -3.05 -11.86 -27.73
C LEU A 689 -1.55 -11.82 -28.03
N ASP A 690 -1.09 -10.84 -28.81
CA ASP A 690 0.33 -10.61 -29.05
C ASP A 690 1.09 -10.32 -27.75
N GLY A 691 0.53 -9.50 -26.86
CA GLY A 691 1.13 -9.19 -25.57
C GLY A 691 1.24 -10.41 -24.65
N VAL A 692 0.24 -11.29 -24.62
CA VAL A 692 0.31 -12.53 -23.85
C VAL A 692 1.38 -13.46 -24.42
N GLN A 693 1.42 -13.65 -25.74
CA GLN A 693 2.48 -14.44 -26.39
C GLN A 693 3.86 -13.87 -26.09
N TYR A 694 4.00 -12.55 -26.10
CA TYR A 694 5.24 -11.87 -25.78
C TYR A 694 5.74 -12.16 -24.36
N ILE A 695 4.83 -12.19 -23.38
CA ILE A 695 5.16 -12.61 -22.01
C ILE A 695 5.61 -14.07 -22.00
N MET A 696 4.96 -14.97 -22.75
CA MET A 696 5.36 -16.38 -22.82
C MET A 696 6.74 -16.59 -23.45
N GLU A 697 7.04 -15.88 -24.54
CA GLU A 697 8.37 -15.87 -25.16
C GLU A 697 9.43 -15.37 -24.18
N ALA A 698 9.09 -14.35 -23.39
CA ALA A 698 9.98 -13.83 -22.36
C ALA A 698 10.20 -14.85 -21.23
N TYR A 699 9.14 -15.54 -20.78
CA TYR A 699 9.22 -16.62 -19.80
C TYR A 699 10.13 -17.74 -20.30
N GLN A 700 9.95 -18.18 -21.54
CA GLN A 700 10.80 -19.20 -22.15
C GLN A 700 12.27 -18.79 -22.17
N ARG A 701 12.56 -17.60 -22.68
CA ARG A 701 13.94 -17.10 -22.80
C ARG A 701 14.61 -16.91 -21.43
N VAL A 702 13.89 -16.44 -20.42
CA VAL A 702 14.43 -16.28 -19.07
C VAL A 702 14.66 -17.66 -18.44
N ALA A 703 13.69 -18.57 -18.52
CA ALA A 703 13.81 -19.92 -17.96
C ALA A 703 14.96 -20.72 -18.61
N GLN A 704 15.15 -20.60 -19.93
CA GLN A 704 16.25 -21.27 -20.64
C GLN A 704 17.63 -20.93 -20.05
N ARG A 705 17.84 -19.71 -19.54
CA ARG A 705 19.12 -19.32 -18.93
C ARG A 705 19.48 -20.15 -17.70
N TYR A 706 18.48 -20.60 -16.93
CA TYR A 706 18.69 -21.46 -15.76
C TYR A 706 19.16 -22.87 -16.17
N PHE A 707 18.80 -23.33 -17.37
CA PHE A 707 19.34 -24.56 -17.95
C PHE A 707 20.77 -24.34 -18.46
N ASP A 708 20.98 -23.22 -19.17
CA ASP A 708 22.26 -22.92 -19.83
C ASP A 708 23.41 -22.77 -18.84
N ASP A 709 23.16 -22.21 -17.65
CA ASP A 709 24.17 -22.07 -16.58
C ASP A 709 24.14 -23.19 -15.53
N GLY A 710 23.19 -24.13 -15.63
CA GLY A 710 22.98 -25.23 -14.70
C GLY A 710 22.39 -24.83 -13.34
N ALA A 711 21.91 -23.59 -13.17
CA ALA A 711 21.24 -23.16 -11.93
C ALA A 711 19.92 -23.92 -11.68
N MET A 712 19.29 -24.48 -12.72
CA MET A 712 18.06 -25.28 -12.62
C MET A 712 18.17 -26.41 -11.58
N GLU A 713 19.33 -27.05 -11.44
CA GLU A 713 19.56 -28.15 -10.49
C GLU A 713 19.53 -27.70 -9.02
N GLU A 714 19.68 -26.39 -8.77
CA GLU A 714 19.60 -25.79 -7.43
C GLU A 714 18.19 -25.31 -7.09
N ALA A 715 17.28 -25.26 -8.07
CA ALA A 715 15.89 -24.90 -7.82
C ALA A 715 15.22 -25.98 -6.95
N CYS A 716 14.41 -25.56 -5.99
CA CYS A 716 13.57 -26.50 -5.24
C CYS A 716 12.59 -27.20 -6.19
N PRO A 717 12.11 -28.41 -5.86
CA PRO A 717 11.27 -29.22 -6.75
C PRO A 717 10.12 -28.48 -7.45
N PRO A 718 9.29 -27.65 -6.77
CA PRO A 718 8.22 -26.91 -7.46
C PRO A 718 8.74 -25.89 -8.49
N LEU A 719 9.83 -25.18 -8.19
CA LEU A 719 10.43 -24.22 -9.13
C LEU A 719 11.16 -24.89 -10.28
N ARG A 720 11.79 -26.05 -10.04
CA ARG A 720 12.40 -26.84 -11.10
C ARG A 720 11.38 -27.24 -12.17
N ILE A 721 10.24 -27.76 -11.74
CA ILE A 721 9.12 -28.11 -12.64
C ILE A 721 8.59 -26.87 -13.34
N LEU A 722 8.45 -25.75 -12.62
CA LEU A 722 7.97 -24.50 -13.20
C LEU A 722 8.92 -23.97 -14.29
N LEU A 723 10.24 -24.03 -14.08
CA LEU A 723 11.26 -23.66 -15.06
C LEU A 723 11.17 -24.54 -16.32
N HIS A 724 10.95 -25.85 -16.17
CA HIS A 724 10.69 -26.75 -17.30
C HIS A 724 9.43 -26.33 -18.09
N ILE A 725 8.33 -26.04 -17.41
CA ILE A 725 7.08 -25.61 -18.03
C ILE A 725 7.27 -24.28 -18.77
N MET A 726 8.04 -23.35 -18.21
CA MET A 726 8.33 -22.07 -18.85
C MET A 726 9.23 -22.25 -20.08
N ALA A 727 10.30 -23.06 -20.01
CA ALA A 727 11.27 -23.24 -21.08
C ALA A 727 10.77 -24.14 -22.23
N HIS A 728 10.01 -25.18 -21.90
CA HIS A 728 9.64 -26.24 -22.85
C HIS A 728 8.13 -26.39 -23.04
N GLY A 729 7.32 -25.62 -22.32
CA GLY A 729 5.85 -25.67 -22.39
C GLY A 729 5.20 -26.75 -21.52
N HIS A 730 5.96 -27.77 -21.10
CA HIS A 730 5.47 -28.86 -20.27
C HIS A 730 6.57 -29.47 -19.38
N TYR A 731 6.16 -30.22 -18.37
CA TYR A 731 6.99 -31.16 -17.60
C TYR A 731 6.30 -32.53 -17.62
N GLU A 732 6.93 -33.55 -18.21
CA GLU A 732 6.34 -34.90 -18.34
C GLU A 732 4.93 -34.91 -18.98
N GLY A 733 4.68 -34.03 -19.98
CA GLY A 733 3.38 -33.87 -20.62
C GLY A 733 2.33 -33.09 -19.82
N LYS A 734 2.70 -32.58 -18.63
CA LYS A 734 1.85 -31.76 -17.75
C LYS A 734 2.23 -30.29 -17.81
N ASP A 735 1.29 -29.42 -17.46
CA ASP A 735 1.52 -27.97 -17.30
C ASP A 735 1.14 -27.50 -15.89
N GLU A 736 1.17 -26.18 -15.66
CA GLU A 736 0.92 -25.58 -14.34
C GLU A 736 -0.50 -25.81 -13.78
N ARG A 737 -1.42 -26.41 -14.56
CA ARG A 737 -2.78 -26.76 -14.10
C ARG A 737 -2.85 -28.13 -13.44
N ASP A 738 -1.86 -28.98 -13.63
CA ASP A 738 -1.87 -30.34 -13.09
C ASP A 738 -2.05 -30.30 -11.56
N PRO A 739 -3.03 -31.02 -10.99
CA PRO A 739 -3.28 -31.00 -9.55
C PRO A 739 -2.08 -31.46 -8.72
N GLY A 740 -1.27 -32.39 -9.23
CA GLY A 740 -0.05 -32.85 -8.56
C GLY A 740 1.01 -31.77 -8.51
N ILE A 741 1.18 -31.02 -9.60
CA ILE A 741 2.09 -29.86 -9.63
C ILE A 741 1.61 -28.77 -8.67
N ARG A 742 0.31 -28.43 -8.68
CA ARG A 742 -0.26 -27.42 -7.77
C ARG A 742 -0.15 -27.81 -6.30
N GLN A 743 -0.29 -29.10 -5.99
CA GLN A 743 -0.11 -29.61 -4.62
C GLN A 743 1.28 -29.29 -4.06
N MET A 744 2.33 -29.25 -4.89
CA MET A 744 3.70 -28.95 -4.44
C MET A 744 3.88 -27.50 -3.93
N PHE A 745 2.97 -26.60 -4.28
CA PHE A 745 2.94 -25.21 -3.81
C PHE A 745 2.10 -25.04 -2.54
N THR A 746 1.59 -26.13 -1.95
CA THR A 746 0.81 -26.08 -0.71
C THR A 746 1.71 -26.18 0.50
N ARG A 747 1.23 -25.63 1.61
CA ARG A 747 1.93 -25.65 2.89
C ARG A 747 2.16 -27.07 3.40
N ASP A 748 1.15 -27.93 3.35
CA ASP A 748 1.25 -29.31 3.83
C ASP A 748 2.34 -30.06 3.05
N ALA A 749 2.37 -29.91 1.72
CA ALA A 749 3.40 -30.52 0.89
C ALA A 749 4.81 -30.00 1.24
N LEU A 750 4.96 -28.68 1.43
CA LEU A 750 6.22 -28.08 1.87
C LEU A 750 6.69 -28.68 3.19
N LEU A 751 5.84 -28.67 4.23
CA LEU A 751 6.20 -29.12 5.58
C LEU A 751 6.54 -30.61 5.63
N SER A 752 5.93 -31.43 4.78
CA SER A 752 6.22 -32.86 4.70
C SER A 752 7.42 -33.21 3.80
N SER A 753 7.98 -32.24 3.08
CA SER A 753 8.98 -32.51 2.04
C SER A 753 10.39 -32.67 2.59
N ASP A 754 11.16 -33.57 1.95
CA ASP A 754 12.56 -33.79 2.29
C ASP A 754 13.44 -32.57 1.94
N TRP A 755 13.12 -31.85 0.85
CA TRP A 755 13.88 -30.65 0.48
C TRP A 755 13.72 -29.52 1.51
N TYR A 756 12.53 -29.34 2.10
CA TYR A 756 12.35 -28.37 3.17
C TYR A 756 13.07 -28.82 4.45
N ARG A 757 13.00 -30.10 4.81
CA ARG A 757 13.79 -30.66 5.91
C ARG A 757 15.30 -30.43 5.70
N ALA A 758 15.81 -30.62 4.49
CA ALA A 758 17.20 -30.34 4.13
C ALA A 758 17.56 -28.86 4.35
N ARG A 759 16.64 -27.92 4.06
CA ARG A 759 16.85 -26.49 4.37
C ARG A 759 16.96 -26.20 5.86
N LEU A 760 16.12 -26.83 6.69
CA LEU A 760 16.16 -26.67 8.14
C LEU A 760 17.46 -27.27 8.71
N THR A 761 17.85 -28.46 8.27
CA THR A 761 19.13 -29.08 8.65
C THR A 761 20.32 -28.23 8.22
N THR A 762 20.26 -27.64 7.02
CA THR A 762 21.29 -26.70 6.54
C THR A 762 21.38 -25.48 7.45
N GLN A 763 20.25 -24.89 7.85
CA GLN A 763 20.22 -23.77 8.80
C GLN A 763 20.90 -24.16 10.11
N GLN A 764 20.53 -25.30 10.68
CA GLN A 764 21.12 -25.79 11.93
C GLN A 764 22.65 -25.98 11.79
N ARG A 765 23.13 -26.62 10.72
CA ARG A 765 24.57 -26.80 10.47
C ARG A 765 25.31 -25.46 10.38
N ARG A 766 24.71 -24.46 9.74
CA ARG A 766 25.28 -23.10 9.64
C ARG A 766 25.32 -22.39 10.99
N GLU A 767 24.27 -22.56 11.80
CA GLU A 767 24.21 -22.04 13.17
C GLU A 767 25.28 -22.67 14.07
N ILE A 768 25.41 -23.99 14.06
CA ILE A 768 26.46 -24.72 14.79
C ILE A 768 27.84 -24.18 14.41
N ALA A 769 28.13 -24.09 13.11
CA ALA A 769 29.41 -23.56 12.62
C ALA A 769 29.64 -22.10 13.04
N ARG A 770 28.60 -21.27 13.03
CA ARG A 770 28.68 -19.86 13.47
C ARG A 770 29.01 -19.75 14.96
N TRP A 771 28.29 -20.48 15.82
CA TRP A 771 28.50 -20.43 17.27
C TRP A 771 29.81 -21.06 17.71
N HIS A 772 30.29 -22.08 17.00
CA HIS A 772 31.68 -22.56 17.14
C HIS A 772 32.69 -21.43 16.88
N ARG A 773 32.57 -20.71 15.75
CA ARG A 773 33.48 -19.59 15.44
C ARG A 773 33.42 -18.49 16.50
N HIS A 774 32.24 -18.15 17.03
CA HIS A 774 32.11 -17.16 18.10
C HIS A 774 32.85 -17.59 19.37
N ARG A 775 32.61 -18.82 19.83
CA ARG A 775 33.30 -19.40 20.99
C ARG A 775 34.81 -19.40 20.79
N ASP A 776 35.29 -19.94 19.66
CA ASP A 776 36.71 -20.12 19.40
C ASP A 776 37.44 -18.77 19.25
N SER A 777 36.79 -17.76 18.64
CA SER A 777 37.36 -16.41 18.51
C SER A 777 37.52 -15.73 19.88
N VAL A 778 36.52 -15.85 20.76
CA VAL A 778 36.58 -15.27 22.10
C VAL A 778 37.60 -16.01 22.97
N SER A 779 37.63 -17.35 22.93
CA SER A 779 38.63 -18.16 23.64
C SER A 779 40.06 -17.82 23.20
N ALA A 780 40.32 -17.79 21.90
CA ALA A 780 41.64 -17.45 21.36
C ALA A 780 42.09 -16.04 21.76
N TYR A 781 41.15 -15.08 21.86
CA TYR A 781 41.46 -13.74 22.37
C TYR A 781 41.84 -13.78 23.85
N LEU A 782 41.05 -14.47 24.69
CA LEU A 782 41.31 -14.61 26.13
C LEU A 782 42.62 -15.34 26.44
N GLU A 783 43.06 -16.25 25.57
CA GLU A 783 44.34 -16.96 25.69
C GLU A 783 45.55 -16.12 25.27
N LYS A 784 45.40 -15.27 24.23
CA LYS A 784 46.50 -14.47 23.67
C LYS A 784 46.71 -13.13 24.37
N ASP A 785 45.63 -12.48 24.79
CA ASP A 785 45.67 -11.14 25.36
C ASP A 785 45.39 -11.20 26.86
N SER A 786 46.45 -11.20 27.66
CA SER A 786 46.40 -10.99 29.11
C SER A 786 46.37 -9.50 29.46
N SER A 787 45.68 -8.66 28.67
CA SER A 787 45.62 -7.22 28.90
C SER A 787 44.84 -6.88 30.18
N SER A 788 45.26 -5.78 30.80
CA SER A 788 45.12 -5.44 32.22
C SER A 788 43.78 -4.86 32.65
N ASP A 789 42.72 -4.95 31.83
CA ASP A 789 41.38 -4.47 32.20
C ASP A 789 40.47 -5.66 32.61
N PRO A 790 40.30 -5.92 33.92
CA PRO A 790 39.49 -7.03 34.40
C PRO A 790 38.02 -6.91 33.98
N SER A 791 37.53 -5.70 33.71
CA SER A 791 36.15 -5.46 33.32
C SER A 791 35.88 -5.99 31.90
N PHE A 792 36.79 -5.73 30.96
CA PHE A 792 36.69 -6.24 29.59
C PHE A 792 36.86 -7.77 29.55
N THR A 793 37.80 -8.32 30.31
CA THR A 793 37.95 -9.79 30.46
C THR A 793 36.68 -10.44 31.01
N SER A 794 36.03 -9.81 32.01
CA SER A 794 34.76 -10.30 32.56
C SER A 794 33.64 -10.32 31.51
N ILE A 795 33.55 -9.27 30.68
CA ILE A 795 32.59 -9.21 29.56
C ILE A 795 32.86 -10.34 28.56
N LEU A 796 34.12 -10.57 28.18
CA LEU A 796 34.48 -11.63 27.24
C LEU A 796 34.17 -13.02 27.79
N ARG A 797 34.40 -13.28 29.08
CA ARG A 797 34.01 -14.55 29.73
C ARG A 797 32.49 -14.75 29.69
N LYS A 798 31.70 -13.71 30.01
CA LYS A 798 30.23 -13.78 29.87
C LYS A 798 29.80 -14.07 28.43
N ARG A 799 30.44 -13.45 27.44
CA ARG A 799 30.17 -13.72 26.01
C ARG A 799 30.56 -15.15 25.62
N LEU A 800 31.63 -15.69 26.18
CA LEU A 800 32.04 -17.08 25.98
C LEU A 800 31.02 -18.06 26.58
N ASP A 801 30.48 -17.78 27.77
CA ASP A 801 29.41 -18.56 28.38
C ASP A 801 28.15 -18.56 27.51
N VAL A 802 27.73 -17.38 27.02
CA VAL A 802 26.60 -17.25 26.08
C VAL A 802 26.85 -18.03 24.79
N ALA A 803 28.05 -17.89 24.18
CA ALA A 803 28.38 -18.61 22.97
C ALA A 803 28.38 -20.13 23.17
N SER A 804 28.79 -20.61 24.35
CA SER A 804 28.79 -22.03 24.69
C SER A 804 27.36 -22.56 24.91
N GLN A 805 26.51 -21.80 25.61
CA GLN A 805 25.08 -22.13 25.79
C GLN A 805 24.34 -22.17 24.46
N MET A 806 24.55 -21.15 23.61
CA MET A 806 23.94 -21.11 22.28
C MET A 806 24.43 -22.26 21.42
N LEU A 807 25.73 -22.59 21.45
CA LEU A 807 26.26 -23.76 20.74
C LEU A 807 25.57 -25.05 21.18
N THR A 808 25.37 -25.25 22.49
CA THR A 808 24.62 -26.41 23.01
C THR A 808 23.19 -26.43 22.48
N LEU A 809 22.48 -25.29 22.53
CA LEU A 809 21.11 -25.17 22.03
C LEU A 809 21.02 -25.50 20.53
N VAL A 810 21.80 -24.81 19.68
CA VAL A 810 21.71 -25.02 18.23
C VAL A 810 22.19 -26.40 17.77
N SER A 811 22.97 -27.12 18.60
CA SER A 811 23.38 -28.50 18.33
C SER A 811 22.33 -29.54 18.73
N SER A 812 21.24 -29.14 19.38
CA SER A 812 20.22 -30.06 19.88
C SER A 812 19.16 -30.35 18.81
N ASP A 813 18.52 -31.52 18.91
CA ASP A 813 17.45 -31.89 17.98
C ASP A 813 16.21 -30.99 18.17
N GLU A 814 15.97 -30.51 19.40
CA GLU A 814 14.88 -29.58 19.70
C GLU A 814 15.01 -28.24 18.95
N TYR A 815 16.23 -27.79 18.66
CA TYR A 815 16.42 -26.58 17.86
C TYR A 815 16.00 -26.80 16.40
N LEU A 816 16.22 -27.99 15.84
CA LEU A 816 15.75 -28.31 14.50
C LEU A 816 14.22 -28.28 14.42
N ASP A 817 13.53 -28.80 15.46
CA ASP A 817 12.07 -28.72 15.57
C ASP A 817 11.60 -27.26 15.71
N GLN A 818 12.32 -26.43 16.46
CA GLN A 818 12.01 -24.99 16.59
C GLN A 818 12.07 -24.24 15.25
N LEU A 819 12.98 -24.62 14.35
CA LEU A 819 13.09 -24.01 13.02
C LEU A 819 11.89 -24.31 12.11
N GLN A 820 11.05 -25.31 12.43
CA GLN A 820 9.94 -25.72 11.57
C GLN A 820 8.90 -24.60 11.42
N GLY A 821 8.78 -24.05 10.22
CA GLY A 821 7.89 -22.94 9.91
C GLY A 821 8.62 -21.61 9.71
N GLY A 822 9.96 -21.62 9.83
CA GLY A 822 10.84 -20.57 9.32
C GLY A 822 11.41 -20.89 7.93
N LEU A 823 12.19 -19.97 7.38
CA LEU A 823 12.71 -20.08 6.00
C LEU A 823 13.77 -21.17 5.78
N GLY A 824 14.45 -21.59 6.86
CA GLY A 824 15.67 -22.40 6.80
C GLY A 824 16.78 -21.70 6.01
N ALA A 825 17.76 -22.48 5.56
CA ALA A 825 18.84 -22.01 4.69
C ALA A 825 18.83 -22.77 3.38
N ASP A 826 19.11 -22.08 2.27
CA ASP A 826 19.35 -22.76 1.00
C ASP A 826 20.66 -23.56 1.07
N PRO A 827 20.70 -24.86 0.69
CA PRO A 827 21.92 -25.66 0.72
C PRO A 827 23.10 -25.07 -0.06
N LEU A 828 22.86 -24.27 -1.11
CA LEU A 828 23.84 -23.63 -1.98
C LEU A 828 24.91 -24.58 -2.56
N GLY A 829 24.76 -24.97 -3.82
CA GLY A 829 25.75 -25.79 -4.54
C GLY A 829 25.71 -27.29 -4.21
N GLU A 830 24.82 -27.73 -3.33
CA GLU A 830 24.40 -29.13 -3.20
C GLU A 830 23.16 -29.36 -4.09
N THR A 831 23.12 -30.44 -4.87
CA THR A 831 21.93 -30.81 -5.64
C THR A 831 20.77 -31.10 -4.67
N ASN A 832 19.61 -30.45 -4.86
CA ASN A 832 18.44 -30.76 -4.05
C ASN A 832 18.06 -32.25 -4.25
N PRO A 833 17.91 -33.04 -3.17
CA PRO A 833 17.58 -34.45 -3.26
C PRO A 833 16.21 -34.72 -3.89
#